data_AF-A0A936M017-F1
#
_entry.id   AF-A0A936M017-F1
#
_cell.length_a   1.000
_cell.length_b   1.000
_cell.length_c   1.000
_cell.angle_alpha   90.00
_cell.angle_beta   90.00
_cell.angle_gamma   90.00
#
_symmetry.space_group_name_H-M   'P 1'
#
loop_
_entity.id
_entity.type
_entity.pdbx_description
1 polymer ?
#
loop_
_entity_poly.entity_id
_entity_poly.type
_entity_poly.pdbx_seq_one_letter_code
_entity_poly.pdbx_strand_id
1 'polypeptide(L)'
;MNRSIQAAVEWLRATRNEDGNWERFKAPEDVHWAGDTALVCLALLYADVDPRKAEWLSESLDWLIRQKVNGTYAVGTRAHALAIVPGFKYRAELRRDLQWLLDAAYSPASPTPGAYNYTPPAGKQAGGRWDNSCTQFGVLGVWMAAEAGLDVPRWYWDAVGGHWMRTQNTDGGWEYTQAERGAKPQSTGSMTAAGVASLFVVLDQQSAASGEPAPTQGPLLRAIENGMEWLARNYGQDNPGGAFAWKYYYLYGVERVGRASGHKYFGRHDWFREGAAALIELQRADGSWPASAGPMDAQRNTALALMYLCHGRAPLLFNKLQRPGQELGPLRDVAGLTRFASATLERLLNWQLVPLDGPVEDLFDAPVLYLYGRERADFTDVEVDRLREYALRGGLFVTVVGRGGDAFLSSVEELARRAFPEYPLEVLPDDHPLLSGAAAFRLAAPPRLLGVSNGHRLLMLVCTRDVATSWARYSSSGRAEADLQLGVNIYALATDKTTPRTRLETPILPLKDRQPSRTIELVRLRHDGDWDIEPLGWTRLARYLANEANTRLLVTSGVRLDDEALSNYRVAHLTGTRAFTLSPAEQAGLRRFLASGGTLLADAATGSSAFIEAFETQLRAALDESPTALSPDSFLVTGAGLENGVDASKVGHRRAAMLAAGGRSGPVLRAFGSRRRHTVIYTPLDLSVGLLGTNVFNLKGYEPEGVLKVMRNLVLYAALPATEKAALHRGGP
;
A
#
# COMPACT_ATOMS: atom_id res chain seq x y z
N MET A 1 -14.01 -4.23 5.70
CA MET A 1 -13.39 -2.92 6.01
C MET A 1 -14.00 -1.77 5.21
N ASN A 2 -13.88 -1.68 3.88
CA ASN A 2 -14.40 -0.51 3.11
C ASN A 2 -15.90 -0.22 3.36
N ARG A 3 -16.75 -1.25 3.42
CA ARG A 3 -18.17 -1.08 3.80
C ARG A 3 -18.37 -0.52 5.21
N SER A 4 -17.51 -0.91 6.16
CA SER A 4 -17.54 -0.46 7.55
C SER A 4 -17.20 1.03 7.65
N ILE A 5 -16.15 1.46 6.93
CA ILE A 5 -15.76 2.87 6.83
C ILE A 5 -16.89 3.71 6.22
N GLN A 6 -17.47 3.26 5.11
CA GLN A 6 -18.56 3.98 4.45
C GLN A 6 -19.79 4.14 5.35
N ALA A 7 -20.21 3.07 6.04
CA ALA A 7 -21.33 3.13 6.98
C ALA A 7 -21.07 4.11 8.13
N ALA A 8 -19.83 4.18 8.64
CA ALA A 8 -19.45 5.12 9.69
C ALA A 8 -19.48 6.58 9.23
N VAL A 9 -19.01 6.86 8.01
CA VAL A 9 -19.10 8.18 7.37
C VAL A 9 -20.56 8.61 7.20
N GLU A 10 -21.40 7.71 6.72
CA GLU A 10 -22.84 7.95 6.54
C GLU A 10 -23.54 8.22 7.87
N TRP A 11 -23.22 7.44 8.91
CA TRP A 11 -23.76 7.63 10.25
C TRP A 11 -23.35 8.99 10.84
N LEU A 12 -22.05 9.33 10.81
CA LEU A 12 -21.57 10.64 11.30
C LEU A 12 -22.22 11.80 10.56
N ARG A 13 -22.40 11.69 9.24
CA ARG A 13 -23.12 12.69 8.46
C ARG A 13 -24.58 12.81 8.90
N ALA A 14 -25.25 11.70 9.16
CA ALA A 14 -26.66 11.67 9.57
C ALA A 14 -26.89 12.21 10.99
N THR A 15 -25.90 12.15 11.87
CA THR A 15 -25.99 12.69 13.24
C THR A 15 -25.62 14.17 13.36
N ARG A 16 -25.28 14.84 12.25
CA ARG A 16 -25.04 16.29 12.23
C ARG A 16 -26.34 17.03 12.59
N ASN A 17 -26.27 17.90 13.60
CA ASN A 17 -27.45 18.64 14.07
C ASN A 17 -27.86 19.76 13.09
N GLU A 18 -29.00 20.40 13.37
CA GLU A 18 -29.58 21.48 12.54
C GLU A 18 -28.66 22.72 12.44
N ASP A 19 -27.84 22.96 13.47
CA ASP A 19 -26.82 24.02 13.50
C ASP A 19 -25.54 23.65 12.72
N GLY A 20 -25.54 22.48 12.08
CA GLY A 20 -24.46 22.00 11.22
C GLY A 20 -23.21 21.54 11.96
N ASN A 21 -23.33 21.08 13.20
CA ASN A 21 -22.23 20.60 14.02
C ASN A 21 -22.62 19.33 14.81
N TRP A 22 -21.75 18.90 15.73
CA TRP A 22 -21.93 17.67 16.52
C TRP A 22 -21.90 17.90 18.03
N GLU A 23 -22.10 19.16 18.46
CA GLU A 23 -22.23 19.48 19.88
C GLU A 23 -23.63 19.15 20.38
N ARG A 24 -23.73 18.58 21.58
CA ARG A 24 -25.02 18.21 22.20
C ARG A 24 -25.77 19.41 22.79
N PHE A 25 -25.04 20.38 23.33
CA PHE A 25 -25.60 21.56 23.97
C PHE A 25 -24.64 22.74 23.79
N LYS A 26 -25.19 23.95 23.65
CA LYS A 26 -24.40 25.17 23.48
C LYS A 26 -23.74 25.59 24.80
N ALA A 27 -22.42 25.43 24.91
CA ALA A 27 -21.67 25.75 26.14
C ALA A 27 -20.32 26.42 25.81
N PRO A 28 -20.30 27.67 25.29
CA PRO A 28 -19.10 28.33 24.79
C PRO A 28 -18.00 28.60 25.82
N GLU A 29 -18.31 28.51 27.12
CA GLU A 29 -17.33 28.66 28.20
C GLU A 29 -16.75 27.32 28.68
N ASP A 30 -17.31 26.19 28.23
CA ASP A 30 -16.83 24.85 28.57
C ASP A 30 -15.53 24.54 27.83
N VAL A 31 -14.56 23.96 28.53
CA VAL A 31 -13.24 23.61 27.97
C VAL A 31 -13.31 22.53 26.87
N HIS A 32 -14.43 21.82 26.74
CA HIS A 32 -14.70 20.84 25.71
C HIS A 32 -15.51 21.39 24.53
N TRP A 33 -15.96 22.64 24.59
CA TRP A 33 -16.76 23.26 23.54
C TRP A 33 -16.12 23.14 22.16
N ALA A 34 -16.92 22.76 21.16
CA ALA A 34 -16.52 22.54 19.78
C ALA A 34 -15.56 21.35 19.56
N GLY A 35 -15.17 20.63 20.62
CA GLY A 35 -14.23 19.51 20.55
C GLY A 35 -14.81 18.29 19.85
N ASP A 36 -16.11 18.03 20.02
CA ASP A 36 -16.80 16.92 19.35
C ASP A 36 -16.88 17.18 17.85
N THR A 37 -17.24 18.40 17.47
CA THR A 37 -17.26 18.83 16.07
C THR A 37 -15.88 18.76 15.44
N ALA A 38 -14.83 19.21 16.15
CA ALA A 38 -13.46 19.10 15.67
C ALA A 38 -13.04 17.64 15.44
N LEU A 39 -13.37 16.74 16.36
CA LEU A 39 -13.05 15.31 16.27
C LEU A 39 -13.76 14.63 15.10
N VAL A 40 -15.06 14.92 14.91
CA VAL A 40 -15.84 14.35 13.80
C VAL A 40 -15.35 14.90 12.46
N CYS A 41 -15.10 16.21 12.34
CA CYS A 41 -14.52 16.79 11.13
C CYS A 41 -13.17 16.14 10.78
N LEU A 42 -12.30 15.95 11.78
CA LEU A 42 -11.02 15.27 11.59
C LEU A 42 -11.21 13.84 11.07
N ALA A 43 -12.13 13.07 11.67
CA ALA A 43 -12.38 11.69 11.26
C ALA A 43 -12.95 11.58 9.83
N LEU A 44 -13.80 12.52 9.43
CA LEU A 44 -14.35 12.59 8.07
C LEU A 44 -13.27 12.96 7.04
N LEU A 45 -12.38 13.89 7.39
CA LEU A 45 -11.24 14.24 6.54
C LEU A 45 -10.28 13.05 6.37
N TYR A 46 -10.03 12.30 7.44
CA TYR A 46 -9.25 11.05 7.38
C TYR A 46 -9.93 9.95 6.54
N ALA A 47 -11.25 10.00 6.41
CA ALA A 47 -12.03 9.10 5.56
C ALA A 47 -12.13 9.60 4.09
N ASP A 48 -11.25 10.52 3.68
CA ASP A 48 -11.18 11.11 2.34
C ASP A 48 -12.45 11.88 1.92
N VAL A 49 -13.25 12.38 2.87
CA VAL A 49 -14.38 13.27 2.56
C VAL A 49 -13.83 14.66 2.20
N ASP A 50 -13.74 14.95 0.90
CA ASP A 50 -13.20 16.21 0.38
C ASP A 50 -14.16 17.40 0.65
N PRO A 51 -13.79 18.37 1.51
CA PRO A 51 -14.65 19.51 1.82
C PRO A 51 -14.87 20.45 0.64
N ARG A 52 -14.07 20.35 -0.44
CA ARG A 52 -14.31 21.09 -1.70
C ARG A 52 -15.49 20.53 -2.50
N LYS A 53 -15.90 19.29 -2.20
CA LYS A 53 -17.03 18.59 -2.85
C LYS A 53 -18.21 18.36 -1.91
N ALA A 54 -17.95 18.27 -0.60
CA ALA A 54 -18.95 18.08 0.44
C ALA A 54 -19.25 19.40 1.15
N GLU A 55 -20.21 20.17 0.63
CA GLU A 55 -20.59 21.48 1.18
C GLU A 55 -20.92 21.42 2.68
N TRP A 56 -21.69 20.42 3.11
CA TRP A 56 -22.05 20.22 4.52
C TRP A 56 -20.83 20.08 5.46
N LEU A 57 -19.73 19.50 4.99
CA LEU A 57 -18.49 19.40 5.76
C LEU A 57 -17.74 20.74 5.78
N SER A 58 -17.69 21.44 4.63
CA SER A 58 -17.14 22.81 4.58
C SER A 58 -17.89 23.75 5.52
N GLU A 59 -19.21 23.66 5.60
CA GLU A 59 -20.04 24.45 6.52
C GLU A 59 -19.70 24.14 7.99
N SER A 60 -19.51 22.87 8.34
CA SER A 60 -19.12 22.48 9.71
C SER A 60 -17.73 23.00 10.08
N LEU A 61 -16.77 22.97 9.14
CA LEU A 61 -15.45 23.57 9.32
C LEU A 61 -15.54 25.09 9.45
N ASP A 62 -16.39 25.74 8.67
CA ASP A 62 -16.64 27.19 8.75
C ASP A 62 -17.32 27.59 10.07
N TRP A 63 -18.22 26.76 10.58
CA TRP A 63 -18.77 26.91 11.93
C TRP A 63 -17.69 26.76 12.99
N LEU A 64 -16.81 25.76 12.85
CA LEU A 64 -15.76 25.43 13.83
C LEU A 64 -14.74 26.57 14.01
N ILE A 65 -14.35 27.25 12.92
CA ILE A 65 -13.43 28.40 13.00
C ILE A 65 -14.07 29.67 13.58
N ARG A 66 -15.40 29.74 13.66
CA ARG A 66 -16.11 30.87 14.30
C ARG A 66 -16.25 30.69 15.80
N GLN A 67 -15.97 29.51 16.32
CA GLN A 67 -16.08 29.23 17.75
C GLN A 67 -14.86 29.74 18.52
N LYS A 68 -15.12 30.30 19.70
CA LYS A 68 -14.10 30.54 20.70
C LYS A 68 -13.86 29.23 21.45
N VAL A 69 -12.70 28.64 21.26
CA VAL A 69 -12.27 27.42 21.95
C VAL A 69 -11.14 27.76 22.93
N ASN A 70 -11.15 27.17 24.12
CA ASN A 70 -10.25 27.52 25.21
C ASN A 70 -9.72 26.29 25.98
N GLY A 71 -9.87 25.07 25.41
CA GLY A 71 -9.35 23.85 26.01
C GLY A 71 -8.48 23.04 25.08
N THR A 72 -7.48 22.36 25.65
CA THR A 72 -6.42 21.66 24.91
C THR A 72 -6.94 20.62 23.95
N TYR A 73 -7.96 19.84 24.32
CA TYR A 73 -8.57 18.86 23.42
C TYR A 73 -9.21 19.53 22.21
N ALA A 74 -10.03 20.57 22.43
CA ALA A 74 -10.74 21.26 21.36
C ALA A 74 -9.76 21.99 20.43
N VAL A 75 -8.81 22.75 20.97
CA VAL A 75 -7.82 23.50 20.18
C VAL A 75 -6.88 22.55 19.44
N GLY A 76 -6.36 21.52 20.12
CA GLY A 76 -5.45 20.54 19.51
C GLY A 76 -6.10 19.78 18.36
N THR A 77 -7.35 19.34 18.55
CA THR A 77 -8.11 18.62 17.52
C THR A 77 -8.53 19.55 16.37
N ARG A 78 -8.92 20.79 16.67
CA ARG A 78 -9.23 21.80 15.64
C ARG A 78 -8.00 22.10 14.79
N ALA A 79 -6.85 22.39 15.41
CA ALA A 79 -5.60 22.60 14.70
C ALA A 79 -5.28 21.44 13.75
N HIS A 80 -5.46 20.21 14.23
CA HIS A 80 -5.28 19.01 13.42
C HIS A 80 -6.21 19.00 12.20
N ALA A 81 -7.52 19.17 12.42
CA ALA A 81 -8.51 19.17 11.34
C ALA A 81 -8.23 20.27 10.31
N LEU A 82 -7.91 21.48 10.74
CA LEU A 82 -7.64 22.62 9.84
C LEU A 82 -6.35 22.43 9.03
N ALA A 83 -5.33 21.79 9.61
CA ALA A 83 -4.03 21.57 8.97
C ALA A 83 -4.10 20.61 7.77
N ILE A 84 -5.02 19.65 7.78
CA ILE A 84 -5.15 18.66 6.72
C ILE A 84 -6.15 19.04 5.62
N VAL A 85 -6.90 20.14 5.80
CA VAL A 85 -7.77 20.65 4.74
C VAL A 85 -6.91 21.20 3.60
N PRO A 86 -7.12 20.77 2.33
CA PRO A 86 -6.37 21.28 1.20
C PRO A 86 -6.51 22.81 1.02
N GLY A 87 -5.38 23.48 0.78
CA GLY A 87 -5.32 24.90 0.49
C GLY A 87 -5.09 25.79 1.73
N PHE A 88 -5.38 27.10 1.59
CA PHE A 88 -5.01 28.10 2.58
C PHE A 88 -6.19 28.72 3.35
N LYS A 89 -7.43 28.28 3.10
CA LYS A 89 -8.66 28.85 3.67
C LYS A 89 -8.59 29.01 5.19
N TYR A 90 -8.07 28.00 5.89
CA TYR A 90 -8.05 27.96 7.36
C TYR A 90 -6.69 28.33 7.99
N ARG A 91 -5.70 28.75 7.19
CA ARG A 91 -4.32 29.00 7.65
C ARG A 91 -4.24 30.08 8.74
N ALA A 92 -5.11 31.09 8.68
CA ALA A 92 -5.14 32.15 9.68
C ALA A 92 -5.58 31.63 11.07
N GLU A 93 -6.61 30.79 11.11
CA GLU A 93 -7.11 30.20 12.36
C GLU A 93 -6.13 29.14 12.90
N LEU A 94 -5.56 28.32 12.01
CA LEU A 94 -4.51 27.37 12.39
C LEU A 94 -3.31 28.07 13.06
N ARG A 95 -2.92 29.27 12.60
CA ARG A 95 -1.86 30.05 13.26
C ARG A 95 -2.26 30.52 14.67
N ARG A 96 -3.53 30.87 14.88
CA ARG A 96 -4.05 31.24 16.21
C ARG A 96 -4.05 30.03 17.14
N ASP A 97 -4.50 28.88 16.63
CA ASP A 97 -4.48 27.61 17.38
C ASP A 97 -3.06 27.21 17.76
N LEU A 98 -2.11 27.30 16.82
CA LEU A 98 -0.69 27.06 17.12
C LEU A 98 -0.19 27.97 18.23
N GLN A 99 -0.43 29.28 18.14
CA GLN A 99 0.01 30.22 19.17
C GLN A 99 -0.61 29.88 20.53
N TRP A 100 -1.91 29.57 20.56
CA TRP A 100 -2.60 29.15 21.78
C TRP A 100 -1.99 27.88 22.37
N LEU A 101 -1.69 26.88 21.53
CA LEU A 101 -1.08 25.61 21.97
C LEU A 101 0.34 25.81 22.50
N LEU A 102 1.11 26.74 21.93
CA LEU A 102 2.43 27.09 22.44
C LEU A 102 2.35 27.80 23.79
N ASP A 103 1.35 28.66 23.99
CA ASP A 103 1.11 29.32 25.29
C ASP A 103 0.51 28.38 26.34
N ALA A 104 -0.23 27.35 25.91
CA ALA A 104 -0.80 26.32 26.79
C ALA A 104 0.22 25.27 27.25
N ALA A 105 1.29 25.08 26.50
CA ALA A 105 2.40 24.21 26.91
C ALA A 105 3.15 24.83 28.09
N TYR A 106 3.41 24.04 29.13
CA TYR A 106 4.24 24.50 30.23
C TYR A 106 5.66 24.84 29.73
N SER A 107 6.11 26.06 29.98
CA SER A 107 7.37 26.56 29.42
C SER A 107 8.59 25.84 30.02
N PRO A 108 9.79 25.96 29.42
CA PRO A 108 11.03 25.42 29.97
C PRO A 108 11.36 25.87 31.41
N ALA A 109 10.80 27.00 31.86
CA ALA A 109 10.98 27.51 33.23
C ALA A 109 10.00 26.93 34.25
N SER A 110 8.99 26.17 33.82
CA SER A 110 8.05 25.48 34.70
C SER A 110 8.68 24.22 35.32
N PRO A 111 8.20 23.75 36.49
CA PRO A 111 8.58 22.44 37.05
C PRO A 111 8.22 21.23 36.15
N THR A 112 7.25 21.39 35.24
CA THR A 112 6.74 20.32 34.37
C THR A 112 6.78 20.75 32.89
N PRO A 113 7.97 21.09 32.34
CA PRO A 113 8.07 21.71 31.03
C PRO A 113 7.63 20.74 29.93
N GLY A 114 6.84 21.23 28.98
CA GLY A 114 6.32 20.48 27.83
C GLY A 114 5.00 19.73 28.09
N ALA A 115 4.55 19.66 29.34
CA ALA A 115 3.25 19.07 29.68
C ALA A 115 2.09 19.98 29.24
N TYR A 116 0.87 19.43 29.24
CA TYR A 116 -0.37 20.19 29.08
C TYR A 116 -1.40 19.83 30.16
N ASN A 117 -2.32 20.77 30.39
CA ASN A 117 -3.55 20.58 31.15
C ASN A 117 -4.76 20.86 30.24
N TYR A 118 -5.98 20.77 30.76
CA TYR A 118 -7.20 21.14 30.04
C TYR A 118 -7.18 22.60 29.56
N THR A 119 -6.55 23.51 30.31
CA THR A 119 -6.44 24.94 30.00
C THR A 119 -4.99 25.43 30.16
N PRO A 120 -4.64 26.61 29.60
CA PRO A 120 -3.30 27.18 29.76
C PRO A 120 -2.94 27.44 31.22
N PRO A 121 -1.65 27.39 31.60
CA PRO A 121 -1.22 27.68 32.95
C PRO A 121 -1.48 29.15 33.32
N ALA A 122 -1.68 29.44 34.61
CA ALA A 122 -1.89 30.79 35.15
C ALA A 122 -0.61 31.68 35.14
N GLY A 123 0.28 31.46 34.18
CA GLY A 123 1.58 32.11 34.02
C GLY A 123 2.64 31.13 33.50
N LYS A 124 3.62 31.64 32.74
CA LYS A 124 4.62 30.80 32.05
C LYS A 124 5.55 30.01 32.99
N GLN A 125 5.73 30.47 34.23
CA GLN A 125 6.56 29.80 35.26
C GLN A 125 5.73 28.97 36.24
N ALA A 126 4.39 29.01 36.16
CA ALA A 126 3.55 28.29 37.09
C ALA A 126 3.74 26.78 36.92
N GLY A 127 3.80 26.05 38.03
CA GLY A 127 3.51 24.62 38.05
C GLY A 127 1.99 24.41 38.14
N GLY A 128 1.51 23.23 37.76
CA GLY A 128 0.10 22.93 37.89
C GLY A 128 -0.21 21.49 37.51
N ARG A 129 -1.50 21.13 37.61
CA ARG A 129 -2.00 19.84 37.14
C ARG A 129 -1.67 19.70 35.65
N TRP A 130 -1.33 18.49 35.25
CA TRP A 130 -1.16 18.08 33.87
C TRP A 130 -1.66 16.63 33.74
N ASP A 131 -1.94 16.21 32.51
CA ASP A 131 -2.13 14.80 32.18
C ASP A 131 -1.58 14.48 30.79
N ASN A 132 -1.22 13.21 30.58
CA ASN A 132 -0.58 12.75 29.36
C ASN A 132 -1.53 12.69 28.17
N SER A 133 -2.86 12.68 28.39
CA SER A 133 -3.83 12.73 27.29
C SER A 133 -3.97 14.15 26.74
N CYS A 134 -4.10 15.17 27.59
CA CYS A 134 -4.01 16.58 27.18
C CYS A 134 -2.67 16.85 26.49
N THR A 135 -1.57 16.33 27.04
CA THR A 135 -0.24 16.49 26.45
C THR A 135 -0.19 15.91 25.04
N GLN A 136 -0.75 14.72 24.80
CA GLN A 136 -0.82 14.14 23.46
C GLN A 136 -1.59 15.03 22.48
N PHE A 137 -2.81 15.47 22.82
CA PHE A 137 -3.62 16.28 21.91
C PHE A 137 -3.00 17.65 21.63
N GLY A 138 -2.33 18.24 22.62
CA GLY A 138 -1.56 19.47 22.43
C GLY A 138 -0.43 19.27 21.41
N VAL A 139 0.38 18.21 21.61
CA VAL A 139 1.49 17.86 20.72
C VAL A 139 1.02 17.54 19.30
N LEU A 140 -0.07 16.79 19.15
CA LEU A 140 -0.64 16.47 17.83
C LEU A 140 -1.12 17.73 17.10
N GLY A 141 -1.74 18.68 17.80
CA GLY A 141 -2.15 19.96 17.20
C GLY A 141 -0.96 20.78 16.71
N VAL A 142 0.09 20.93 17.53
CA VAL A 142 1.32 21.66 17.16
C VAL A 142 2.06 20.96 16.02
N TRP A 143 2.14 19.63 16.06
CA TRP A 143 2.75 18.84 15.00
C TRP A 143 2.08 19.08 13.66
N MET A 144 0.76 19.01 13.60
CA MET A 144 0.04 19.20 12.34
C MET A 144 0.13 20.63 11.83
N ALA A 145 0.21 21.62 12.72
CA ALA A 145 0.55 22.99 12.33
C ALA A 145 1.94 23.08 11.67
N ALA A 146 2.94 22.36 12.20
CA ALA A 146 4.27 22.25 11.59
C ALA A 146 4.24 21.54 10.23
N GLU A 147 3.49 20.45 10.10
CA GLU A 147 3.29 19.76 8.81
C GLU A 147 2.61 20.66 7.77
N ALA A 148 1.72 21.54 8.18
CA ALA A 148 1.13 22.58 7.34
C ALA A 148 2.09 23.75 7.03
N GLY A 149 3.36 23.65 7.42
CA GLY A 149 4.41 24.62 7.14
C GLY A 149 4.31 25.89 7.99
N LEU A 150 3.83 25.80 9.23
CA LEU A 150 4.00 26.87 10.22
C LEU A 150 5.23 26.62 11.09
N ASP A 151 5.96 27.68 11.41
CA ASP A 151 7.17 27.57 12.22
C ASP A 151 6.84 27.27 13.68
N VAL A 152 7.47 26.23 14.23
CA VAL A 152 7.36 25.86 15.65
C VAL A 152 8.72 26.08 16.31
N PRO A 153 8.78 26.81 17.43
CA PRO A 153 10.05 27.13 18.06
C PRO A 153 10.70 25.88 18.66
N ARG A 154 12.03 25.75 18.51
CA ARG A 154 12.80 24.58 18.95
C ARG A 154 12.60 24.21 20.42
N TRP A 155 12.45 25.21 21.31
CA TRP A 155 12.24 24.98 22.74
C TRP A 155 11.01 24.08 23.01
N TYR A 156 10.00 24.13 22.14
CA TYR A 156 8.78 23.34 22.30
C TYR A 156 9.06 21.85 22.20
N TRP A 157 9.75 21.43 21.13
CA TRP A 157 10.11 20.04 20.90
C TRP A 157 11.04 19.50 21.99
N ASP A 158 12.01 20.32 22.43
CA ASP A 158 12.92 19.95 23.51
C ASP A 158 12.16 19.79 24.86
N ALA A 159 11.20 20.68 25.15
CA ALA A 159 10.39 20.59 26.37
C ALA A 159 9.47 19.37 26.36
N VAL A 160 8.75 19.12 25.26
CA VAL A 160 7.85 17.97 25.08
C VAL A 160 8.63 16.66 25.14
N GLY A 161 9.74 16.54 24.42
CA GLY A 161 10.60 15.36 24.47
C GLY A 161 11.10 15.12 25.90
N GLY A 162 11.53 16.18 26.59
CA GLY A 162 11.91 16.12 27.99
C GLY A 162 10.79 15.62 28.90
N HIS A 163 9.55 16.07 28.71
CA HIS A 163 8.39 15.63 29.49
C HIS A 163 8.19 14.12 29.41
N TRP A 164 8.07 13.59 28.19
CA TRP A 164 7.81 12.18 27.96
C TRP A 164 8.98 11.31 28.44
N MET A 165 10.23 11.74 28.28
CA MET A 165 11.39 11.02 28.84
C MET A 165 11.40 11.01 30.38
N ARG A 166 11.06 12.12 31.04
CA ARG A 166 11.08 12.22 32.52
C ARG A 166 9.95 11.45 33.19
N THR A 167 8.82 11.28 32.50
CA THR A 167 7.60 10.66 33.04
C THR A 167 7.42 9.21 32.60
N GLN A 168 8.39 8.63 31.88
CA GLN A 168 8.39 7.22 31.53
C GLN A 168 8.64 6.36 32.77
N ASN A 169 7.81 5.33 32.96
CA ASN A 169 7.98 4.36 34.04
C ASN A 169 9.13 3.39 33.75
N THR A 170 9.63 2.72 34.79
CA THR A 170 10.73 1.74 34.67
C THR A 170 10.34 0.50 33.85
N ASP A 171 9.05 0.25 33.64
CA ASP A 171 8.56 -0.83 32.75
C ASP A 171 8.57 -0.43 31.26
N GLY A 172 8.88 0.82 30.96
CA GLY A 172 8.90 1.43 29.62
C GLY A 172 7.60 2.10 29.21
N GLY A 173 6.52 1.95 29.98
CA GLY A 173 5.21 2.53 29.67
C GLY A 173 4.97 3.90 30.32
N TRP A 174 3.77 4.43 30.11
CA TRP A 174 3.32 5.68 30.71
C TRP A 174 1.96 5.53 31.39
N GLU A 175 1.78 6.27 32.47
CA GLU A 175 0.51 6.45 33.18
C GLU A 175 -0.22 7.74 32.73
N TYR A 176 -1.45 7.95 33.20
CA TYR A 176 -2.25 9.12 32.83
C TYR A 176 -1.73 10.43 33.45
N THR A 177 -1.34 10.37 34.72
CA THR A 177 -0.70 11.45 35.51
C THR A 177 0.34 10.80 36.39
N GLN A 178 1.43 11.49 36.74
CA GLN A 178 2.45 10.89 37.61
C GLN A 178 1.84 10.38 38.92
N ALA A 179 2.15 9.14 39.28
CA ALA A 179 1.69 8.50 40.51
C ALA A 179 2.12 9.31 41.74
N GLU A 180 1.23 9.39 42.73
CA GLU A 180 1.58 9.95 44.04
C GLU A 180 2.76 9.20 44.67
N ARG A 181 3.59 9.89 45.45
CA ARG A 181 4.76 9.27 46.11
C ARG A 181 4.32 8.06 46.94
N GLY A 182 4.80 6.88 46.57
CA GLY A 182 4.52 5.62 47.26
C GLY A 182 3.47 4.74 46.59
N ALA A 183 2.72 5.23 45.61
CA ALA A 183 1.87 4.40 44.76
C ALA A 183 2.72 3.67 43.70
N LYS A 184 2.31 2.45 43.33
CA LYS A 184 2.93 1.74 42.20
C LYS A 184 2.47 2.42 40.90
N PRO A 185 3.40 2.90 40.05
CA PRO A 185 3.03 3.46 38.75
C PRO A 185 2.29 2.41 37.93
N GLN A 186 1.22 2.82 37.25
CA GLN A 186 0.41 1.92 36.41
C GLN A 186 0.42 2.41 34.97
N SER A 187 1.32 1.84 34.18
CA SER A 187 1.37 2.06 32.74
C SER A 187 0.10 1.54 32.06
N THR A 188 -0.41 2.30 31.10
CA THR A 188 -1.61 1.93 30.31
C THR A 188 -1.30 1.96 28.83
N GLY A 189 -2.06 1.22 28.04
CA GLY A 189 -1.89 1.15 26.59
C GLY A 189 -2.10 2.49 25.91
N SER A 190 -3.17 3.22 26.26
CA SER A 190 -3.47 4.53 25.68
C SER A 190 -2.37 5.54 25.93
N MET A 191 -1.85 5.61 27.16
CA MET A 191 -0.80 6.57 27.52
C MET A 191 0.57 6.15 26.98
N THR A 192 0.86 4.85 26.92
CA THR A 192 2.09 4.36 26.28
C THR A 192 2.09 4.64 24.79
N ALA A 193 0.96 4.39 24.12
CA ALA A 193 0.82 4.74 22.70
C ALA A 193 0.92 6.26 22.46
N ALA A 194 0.35 7.07 23.36
CA ALA A 194 0.48 8.51 23.31
C ALA A 194 1.95 8.97 23.43
N GLY A 195 2.67 8.47 24.43
CA GLY A 195 4.07 8.82 24.65
C GLY A 195 4.97 8.41 23.50
N VAL A 196 4.86 7.17 23.02
CA VAL A 196 5.66 6.69 21.89
C VAL A 196 5.39 7.52 20.63
N ALA A 197 4.11 7.77 20.29
CA ALA A 197 3.77 8.58 19.13
C ALA A 197 4.31 10.02 19.24
N SER A 198 4.19 10.65 20.41
CA SER A 198 4.73 12.00 20.66
C SER A 198 6.26 12.03 20.57
N LEU A 199 6.96 11.01 21.07
CA LEU A 199 8.42 10.95 20.97
C LEU A 199 8.92 10.75 19.53
N PHE A 200 8.20 9.98 18.69
CA PHE A 200 8.50 9.92 17.26
C PHE A 200 8.33 11.27 16.56
N VAL A 201 7.27 12.02 16.89
CA VAL A 201 7.09 13.38 16.39
C VAL A 201 8.29 14.25 16.78
N VAL A 202 8.72 14.23 18.04
CA VAL A 202 9.89 15.00 18.50
C VAL A 202 11.16 14.60 17.74
N LEU A 203 11.39 13.29 17.55
CA LEU A 203 12.57 12.78 16.83
C LEU A 203 12.60 13.28 15.38
N ASP A 204 11.48 13.19 14.68
CA ASP A 204 11.37 13.60 13.28
C ASP A 204 11.52 15.13 13.14
N GLN A 205 10.94 15.91 14.06
CA GLN A 205 11.07 17.38 14.06
C GLN A 205 12.49 17.84 14.40
N GLN A 206 13.19 17.17 15.32
CA GLN A 206 14.60 17.47 15.62
C GLN A 206 15.53 17.11 14.44
N SER A 207 15.24 16.02 13.73
CA SER A 207 15.96 15.62 12.52
C SER A 207 15.75 16.65 11.39
N ALA A 208 14.50 17.05 11.13
CA ALA A 208 14.16 18.07 10.16
C ALA A 208 14.83 19.43 10.44
N ALA A 209 14.83 19.86 11.72
CA ALA A 209 15.42 21.14 12.12
C ALA A 209 16.96 21.15 12.04
N SER A 210 17.62 20.02 12.31
CA SER A 210 19.07 19.90 12.22
C SER A 210 19.57 19.66 10.79
N GLY A 211 18.70 19.16 9.90
CA GLY A 211 19.09 18.72 8.56
C GLY A 211 19.93 17.45 8.56
N GLU A 212 19.95 16.72 9.68
CA GLU A 212 20.68 15.47 9.86
C GLU A 212 19.73 14.29 10.12
N PRO A 213 20.09 13.06 9.74
CA PRO A 213 19.34 11.87 10.09
C PRO A 213 19.15 11.71 11.60
N ALA A 214 18.11 10.97 11.98
CA ALA A 214 17.92 10.54 13.37
C ALA A 214 19.19 9.86 13.90
N PRO A 215 19.60 10.14 15.16
CA PRO A 215 20.78 9.51 15.74
C PRO A 215 20.61 7.98 15.84
N THR A 216 21.70 7.26 16.06
CA THR A 216 21.67 5.82 16.31
C THR A 216 21.35 5.48 17.76
N GLN A 217 21.71 6.37 18.68
CA GLN A 217 21.59 6.18 20.13
C GLN A 217 21.28 7.51 20.81
N GLY A 218 20.69 7.44 22.01
CA GLY A 218 20.42 8.62 22.83
C GLY A 218 19.25 8.41 23.80
N PRO A 219 19.04 9.32 24.75
CA PRO A 219 17.94 9.20 25.72
C PRO A 219 16.56 9.20 25.04
N LEU A 220 16.37 10.00 23.98
CA LEU A 220 15.12 10.05 23.23
C LEU A 220 14.80 8.70 22.56
N LEU A 221 15.77 8.13 21.85
CA LEU A 221 15.60 6.83 21.18
C LEU A 221 15.40 5.70 22.17
N ARG A 222 16.16 5.66 23.26
CA ARG A 222 15.96 4.67 24.32
C ARG A 222 14.55 4.74 24.91
N ALA A 223 14.01 5.94 25.11
CA ALA A 223 12.64 6.09 25.59
C ALA A 223 11.61 5.56 24.59
N ILE A 224 11.82 5.80 23.29
CA ILE A 224 10.98 5.21 22.22
C ILE A 224 11.08 3.68 22.24
N GLU A 225 12.29 3.13 22.26
CA GLU A 225 12.55 1.68 22.27
C GLU A 225 11.90 1.00 23.47
N ASN A 226 12.08 1.56 24.68
CA ASN A 226 11.42 1.06 25.90
C ASN A 226 9.89 1.04 25.78
N GLY A 227 9.29 2.07 25.18
CA GLY A 227 7.85 2.15 24.95
C GLY A 227 7.36 1.16 23.89
N MET A 228 8.13 0.99 22.81
CA MET A 228 7.87 -0.02 21.78
C MET A 228 7.95 -1.44 22.36
N GLU A 229 8.92 -1.72 23.22
CA GLU A 229 9.02 -2.99 23.94
C GLU A 229 7.84 -3.20 24.90
N TRP A 230 7.40 -2.16 25.62
CA TRP A 230 6.21 -2.25 26.47
C TRP A 230 4.98 -2.63 25.63
N LEU A 231 4.80 -2.01 24.46
CA LEU A 231 3.71 -2.36 23.54
C LEU A 231 3.87 -3.79 23.02
N ALA A 232 5.08 -4.21 22.65
CA ALA A 232 5.33 -5.58 22.21
C ALA A 232 4.98 -6.64 23.26
N ARG A 233 5.19 -6.34 24.55
CA ARG A 233 4.86 -7.22 25.68
C ARG A 233 3.38 -7.21 26.05
N ASN A 234 2.70 -6.07 25.92
CA ASN A 234 1.38 -5.85 26.53
C ASN A 234 0.25 -5.61 25.51
N TYR A 235 0.55 -5.50 24.22
CA TYR A 235 -0.47 -5.19 23.22
C TYR A 235 -1.63 -6.20 23.23
N GLY A 236 -2.84 -5.67 23.14
CA GLY A 236 -4.09 -6.39 22.92
C GLY A 236 -5.10 -5.44 22.28
N GLN A 237 -6.29 -5.90 21.91
CA GLN A 237 -7.30 -5.01 21.29
C GLN A 237 -8.10 -4.19 22.33
N ASP A 238 -7.93 -4.49 23.62
CA ASP A 238 -8.51 -3.78 24.75
C ASP A 238 -7.42 -3.08 25.56
N ASN A 239 -7.56 -1.78 25.80
CA ASN A 239 -6.57 -0.89 26.42
C ASN A 239 -5.81 -1.54 27.61
N PRO A 240 -4.61 -2.11 27.41
CA PRO A 240 -3.93 -2.89 28.44
C PRO A 240 -3.57 -2.01 29.63
N GLY A 241 -3.84 -2.49 30.85
CA GLY A 241 -3.61 -1.73 32.07
C GLY A 241 -4.58 -0.55 32.30
N GLY A 242 -5.47 -0.24 31.35
CA GLY A 242 -6.44 0.86 31.44
C GLY A 242 -7.90 0.42 31.33
N ALA A 243 -8.83 1.36 31.49
CA ALA A 243 -10.26 1.07 31.42
C ALA A 243 -10.74 0.83 29.99
N PHE A 244 -11.71 -0.08 29.82
CA PHE A 244 -12.36 -0.39 28.54
C PHE A 244 -13.03 0.83 27.89
N ALA A 245 -13.48 1.80 28.69
CA ALA A 245 -13.97 3.10 28.24
C ALA A 245 -13.09 3.72 27.15
N TRP A 246 -11.77 3.57 27.28
CA TRP A 246 -10.76 4.21 26.45
C TRP A 246 -10.29 3.35 25.27
N LYS A 247 -10.95 2.22 24.96
CA LYS A 247 -10.55 1.31 23.88
C LYS A 247 -10.32 2.01 22.54
N TYR A 248 -11.29 2.81 22.09
CA TYR A 248 -11.22 3.48 20.79
C TYR A 248 -10.12 4.54 20.75
N TYR A 249 -9.94 5.27 21.85
CA TYR A 249 -8.84 6.22 22.01
C TYR A 249 -7.48 5.52 22.03
N TYR A 250 -7.38 4.38 22.72
CA TYR A 250 -6.19 3.53 22.71
C TYR A 250 -5.85 3.04 21.30
N LEU A 251 -6.80 2.48 20.57
CA LEU A 251 -6.58 2.01 19.19
C LEU A 251 -6.14 3.16 18.28
N TYR A 252 -6.77 4.33 18.40
CA TYR A 252 -6.33 5.56 17.73
C TYR A 252 -4.87 5.95 18.09
N GLY A 253 -4.41 5.68 19.32
CA GLY A 253 -3.00 5.81 19.69
C GLY A 253 -2.11 4.74 19.04
N VAL A 254 -2.54 3.48 19.05
CA VAL A 254 -1.85 2.33 18.45
C VAL A 254 -1.58 2.58 16.96
N GLU A 255 -2.57 3.07 16.21
CA GLU A 255 -2.39 3.39 14.78
C GLU A 255 -1.27 4.41 14.56
N ARG A 256 -1.20 5.46 15.38
CA ARG A 256 -0.10 6.43 15.29
C ARG A 256 1.25 5.81 15.56
N VAL A 257 1.36 4.97 16.59
CA VAL A 257 2.61 4.27 16.86
C VAL A 257 2.97 3.34 15.71
N GLY A 258 2.03 2.57 15.18
CA GLY A 258 2.26 1.65 14.07
C GLY A 258 2.77 2.37 12.82
N ARG A 259 2.17 3.52 12.47
CA ARG A 259 2.59 4.33 11.32
C ARG A 259 3.89 5.07 11.54
N ALA A 260 4.06 5.66 12.73
CA ALA A 260 5.29 6.36 13.07
C ALA A 260 6.46 5.37 13.13
N SER A 261 6.31 4.25 13.83
CA SER A 261 7.40 3.27 13.97
C SER A 261 7.67 2.44 12.70
N GLY A 262 6.71 2.35 11.78
CA GLY A 262 6.73 1.42 10.66
C GLY A 262 6.61 -0.05 11.09
N HIS A 263 6.48 -0.38 12.37
CA HIS A 263 6.43 -1.78 12.77
C HIS A 263 5.12 -2.41 12.30
N LYS A 264 5.22 -3.53 11.58
CA LYS A 264 4.04 -4.34 11.24
C LYS A 264 3.49 -5.05 12.48
N TYR A 265 4.38 -5.47 13.38
CA TYR A 265 4.05 -6.25 14.55
C TYR A 265 4.41 -5.52 15.86
N PHE A 266 3.56 -5.65 16.86
CA PHE A 266 3.93 -5.42 18.26
C PHE A 266 4.09 -6.78 18.93
N GLY A 267 5.34 -7.19 19.15
CA GLY A 267 5.65 -8.56 19.53
C GLY A 267 5.25 -9.50 18.39
N ARG A 268 4.29 -10.40 18.65
CA ARG A 268 3.72 -11.32 17.64
C ARG A 268 2.42 -10.83 17.00
N HIS A 269 1.92 -9.68 17.41
CA HIS A 269 0.58 -9.22 17.05
C HIS A 269 0.61 -8.30 15.84
N ASP A 270 -0.11 -8.65 14.77
CA ASP A 270 -0.34 -7.76 13.62
C ASP A 270 -1.35 -6.71 14.06
N TRP A 271 -0.84 -5.61 14.61
CA TRP A 271 -1.63 -4.63 15.36
C TRP A 271 -2.76 -4.05 14.51
N PHE A 272 -2.60 -3.97 13.19
CA PHE A 272 -3.62 -3.42 12.30
C PHE A 272 -4.67 -4.47 11.95
N ARG A 273 -4.23 -5.66 11.54
CA ARG A 273 -5.15 -6.75 11.18
C ARG A 273 -6.05 -7.13 12.36
N GLU A 274 -5.46 -7.28 13.54
CA GLU A 274 -6.17 -7.68 14.76
C GLU A 274 -7.13 -6.58 15.24
N GLY A 275 -6.68 -5.33 15.34
CA GLY A 275 -7.55 -4.23 15.77
C GLY A 275 -8.64 -3.89 14.74
N ALA A 276 -8.37 -4.00 13.43
CA ALA A 276 -9.38 -3.81 12.40
C ALA A 276 -10.45 -4.89 12.44
N ALA A 277 -10.07 -6.15 12.65
CA ALA A 277 -11.02 -7.25 12.84
C ALA A 277 -11.92 -7.00 14.06
N ALA A 278 -11.33 -6.65 15.20
CA ALA A 278 -12.07 -6.36 16.44
C ALA A 278 -13.04 -5.17 16.28
N LEU A 279 -12.65 -4.12 15.57
CA LEU A 279 -13.55 -2.99 15.30
C LEU A 279 -14.69 -3.37 14.36
N ILE A 280 -14.41 -4.11 13.28
CA ILE A 280 -15.45 -4.54 12.33
C ILE A 280 -16.49 -5.42 13.02
N GLU A 281 -16.07 -6.29 13.94
CA GLU A 281 -16.97 -7.14 14.73
C GLU A 281 -17.86 -6.34 15.69
N LEU A 282 -17.34 -5.25 16.27
CA LEU A 282 -18.07 -4.38 17.20
C LEU A 282 -18.99 -3.37 16.52
N GLN A 283 -18.87 -3.17 15.21
CA GLN A 283 -19.65 -2.16 14.49
C GLN A 283 -21.13 -2.56 14.46
N ARG A 284 -22.01 -1.61 14.76
CA ARG A 284 -23.45 -1.80 14.67
C ARG A 284 -23.93 -1.73 13.22
N ALA A 285 -25.13 -2.27 12.99
CA ALA A 285 -25.75 -2.25 11.66
C ALA A 285 -25.99 -0.83 11.10
N ASP A 286 -26.11 0.18 11.97
CA ASP A 286 -26.24 1.59 11.59
C ASP A 286 -24.90 2.26 11.21
N GLY A 287 -23.78 1.54 11.31
CA GLY A 287 -22.44 2.05 11.01
C GLY A 287 -21.70 2.63 12.22
N SER A 288 -22.35 2.79 13.37
CA SER A 288 -21.74 3.36 14.57
C SER A 288 -20.97 2.33 15.40
N TRP A 289 -20.09 2.83 16.26
CA TRP A 289 -19.55 2.07 17.39
C TRP A 289 -20.25 2.45 18.69
N PRO A 290 -20.54 1.46 19.56
CA PRO A 290 -21.27 1.70 20.79
C PRO A 290 -20.54 2.67 21.72
N ALA A 291 -21.33 3.47 22.47
CA ALA A 291 -20.84 4.16 23.64
C ALA A 291 -20.18 3.17 24.60
N SER A 292 -19.11 3.60 25.24
CA SER A 292 -18.43 2.89 26.32
C SER A 292 -18.66 3.64 27.63
N ALA A 293 -18.13 3.13 28.75
CA ALA A 293 -18.32 3.78 30.04
C ALA A 293 -17.66 5.19 30.10
N GLY A 294 -18.09 6.02 31.04
CA GLY A 294 -17.51 7.34 31.27
C GLY A 294 -17.87 8.36 30.17
N PRO A 295 -16.94 9.24 29.74
CA PRO A 295 -17.23 10.32 28.79
C PRO A 295 -17.28 9.87 27.32
N MET A 296 -17.14 8.58 27.03
CA MET A 296 -16.97 8.04 25.68
C MET A 296 -18.30 7.58 25.09
N ASP A 297 -18.91 8.45 24.29
CA ASP A 297 -20.18 8.18 23.62
C ASP A 297 -20.00 7.54 22.24
N ALA A 298 -21.12 7.20 21.59
CA ALA A 298 -21.11 6.58 20.27
C ALA A 298 -20.46 7.48 19.20
N GLN A 299 -20.58 8.81 19.33
CA GLN A 299 -20.04 9.76 18.36
C GLN A 299 -18.51 9.78 18.40
N ARG A 300 -17.93 9.97 19.59
CA ARG A 300 -16.47 9.97 19.82
C ARG A 300 -15.87 8.62 19.47
N ASN A 301 -16.51 7.52 19.87
CA ASN A 301 -16.05 6.18 19.57
C ASN A 301 -16.07 5.88 18.07
N THR A 302 -17.12 6.30 17.36
CA THR A 302 -17.22 6.16 15.90
C THR A 302 -16.14 6.97 15.19
N ALA A 303 -15.90 8.21 15.61
CA ALA A 303 -14.84 9.05 15.03
C ALA A 303 -13.44 8.43 15.22
N LEU A 304 -13.13 7.94 16.43
CA LEU A 304 -11.84 7.30 16.73
C LEU A 304 -11.66 5.96 15.99
N ALA A 305 -12.69 5.12 15.94
CA ALA A 305 -12.69 3.87 15.18
C ALA A 305 -12.49 4.12 13.68
N LEU A 306 -13.18 5.12 13.13
CA LEU A 306 -13.05 5.51 11.73
C LEU A 306 -11.61 5.93 11.40
N MET A 307 -10.99 6.78 12.22
CA MET A 307 -9.61 7.21 12.04
C MET A 307 -8.63 6.03 12.05
N TYR A 308 -8.78 5.11 13.01
CA TYR A 308 -7.95 3.90 13.07
C TYR A 308 -8.03 3.07 11.78
N LEU A 309 -9.25 2.80 11.29
CA LEU A 309 -9.47 2.01 10.08
C LEU A 309 -8.93 2.71 8.83
N CYS A 310 -9.12 4.03 8.71
CA CYS A 310 -8.71 4.80 7.54
C CYS A 310 -7.18 4.95 7.42
N HIS A 311 -6.50 5.27 8.52
CA HIS A 311 -5.07 5.48 8.47
C HIS A 311 -4.27 4.19 8.49
N GLY A 312 -4.70 3.19 9.25
CA GLY A 312 -4.02 1.91 9.28
C GLY A 312 -4.10 1.17 7.95
N ARG A 313 -5.20 1.35 7.17
CA ARG A 313 -5.34 0.77 5.83
C ARG A 313 -4.57 1.51 4.74
N ALA A 314 -4.01 2.69 5.02
CA ALA A 314 -3.41 3.51 3.98
C ALA A 314 -2.33 2.72 3.21
N PRO A 315 -2.25 2.87 1.88
CA PRO A 315 -1.32 2.12 1.05
C PRO A 315 0.13 2.26 1.52
N LEU A 316 0.91 1.18 1.39
CA LEU A 316 2.31 1.18 1.75
C LEU A 316 3.16 1.65 0.57
N LEU A 317 4.00 2.65 0.84
CA LEU A 317 5.05 3.08 -0.08
C LEU A 317 6.03 1.92 -0.26
N PHE A 318 6.85 1.65 0.75
CA PHE A 318 7.86 0.57 0.77
C PHE A 318 7.67 -0.35 1.98
N ASN A 319 7.97 -1.63 1.77
CA ASN A 319 8.37 -2.57 2.81
C ASN A 319 9.89 -2.46 2.99
N LYS A 320 10.37 -2.03 4.16
CA LYS A 320 11.80 -2.05 4.50
C LYS A 320 12.15 -3.37 5.18
N LEU A 321 13.14 -4.08 4.65
CA LEU A 321 13.67 -5.28 5.29
C LEU A 321 14.34 -4.92 6.61
N GLN A 322 13.85 -5.49 7.70
CA GLN A 322 14.48 -5.41 9.01
C GLN A 322 15.44 -6.59 9.17
N ARG A 323 16.69 -6.30 9.53
CA ARG A 323 17.65 -7.33 9.92
C ARG A 323 17.74 -7.43 11.46
N PRO A 324 18.03 -8.62 12.00
CA PRO A 324 18.27 -8.77 13.44
C PRO A 324 19.33 -7.81 13.95
N GLY A 325 19.07 -7.15 15.09
CA GLY A 325 20.02 -6.25 15.75
C GLY A 325 20.15 -4.85 15.14
N GLN A 326 19.32 -4.47 14.16
CA GLN A 326 19.33 -3.09 13.62
C GLN A 326 18.72 -2.08 14.60
N GLU A 327 19.43 -0.97 14.79
CA GLU A 327 19.00 0.18 15.59
C GLU A 327 17.86 0.96 14.90
N LEU A 328 17.01 1.62 15.70
CA LEU A 328 15.83 2.34 15.20
C LEU A 328 16.16 3.55 14.30
N GLY A 329 17.23 4.29 14.59
CA GLY A 329 17.62 5.49 13.84
C GLY A 329 17.82 5.22 12.34
N PRO A 330 18.72 4.29 11.96
CA PRO A 330 18.91 3.85 10.57
C PRO A 330 17.66 3.29 9.88
N LEU A 331 16.59 2.95 10.61
CA LEU A 331 15.32 2.47 10.05
C LEU A 331 14.39 3.61 9.62
N ARG A 332 14.71 4.87 9.94
CA ARG A 332 13.83 6.04 9.74
C ARG A 332 13.96 6.74 8.39
N ASP A 333 14.83 6.28 7.50
CA ASP A 333 14.97 6.81 6.14
C ASP A 333 13.65 6.80 5.35
N VAL A 334 12.94 5.67 5.32
CA VAL A 334 11.69 5.53 4.56
C VAL A 334 10.57 6.40 5.14
N ALA A 335 10.62 6.76 6.43
CA ALA A 335 9.62 7.63 7.02
C ALA A 335 9.65 9.05 6.43
N GLY A 336 10.85 9.64 6.26
CA GLY A 336 10.99 10.93 5.61
C GLY A 336 10.64 10.89 4.11
N LEU A 337 11.01 9.81 3.41
CA LEU A 337 10.55 9.59 2.04
C LEU A 337 9.02 9.47 1.94
N THR A 338 8.39 8.75 2.87
CA THR A 338 6.93 8.56 2.91
C THR A 338 6.20 9.88 3.15
N ARG A 339 6.74 10.73 4.03
CA ARG A 339 6.22 12.09 4.24
C ARG A 339 6.27 12.90 2.94
N PHE A 340 7.43 12.94 2.27
CA PHE A 340 7.58 13.65 0.99
C PHE A 340 6.63 13.10 -0.06
N ALA A 341 6.61 11.78 -0.28
CA ALA A 341 5.76 11.13 -1.25
C ALA A 341 4.27 11.36 -0.98
N SER A 342 3.84 11.37 0.29
CA SER A 342 2.44 11.62 0.66
C SER A 342 2.01 13.03 0.28
N ALA A 343 2.87 14.02 0.53
CA ALA A 343 2.62 15.41 0.14
C ALA A 343 2.63 15.57 -1.39
N THR A 344 3.62 15.00 -2.06
CA THR A 344 3.78 15.07 -3.53
C THR A 344 2.62 14.42 -4.29
N LEU A 345 2.11 13.29 -3.80
CA LEU A 345 1.05 12.53 -4.45
C LEU A 345 -0.36 12.89 -3.93
N GLU A 346 -0.45 13.89 -3.03
CA GLU A 346 -1.67 14.30 -2.33
C GLU A 346 -2.45 13.10 -1.79
N ARG A 347 -1.73 12.16 -1.17
CA ARG A 347 -2.28 10.88 -0.71
C ARG A 347 -1.60 10.42 0.55
N LEU A 348 -2.39 10.00 1.53
CA LEU A 348 -1.84 9.35 2.71
C LEU A 348 -1.15 8.04 2.33
N LEU A 349 0.16 7.95 2.61
CA LEU A 349 0.93 6.72 2.47
C LEU A 349 1.52 6.32 3.82
N ASN A 350 1.73 5.02 3.97
CA ASN A 350 2.45 4.41 5.08
C ASN A 350 3.74 3.78 4.58
N TRP A 351 4.55 3.29 5.50
CA TRP A 351 5.66 2.40 5.24
C TRP A 351 5.67 1.36 6.36
N GLN A 352 6.36 0.24 6.15
CA GLN A 352 6.52 -0.71 7.23
C GLN A 352 7.84 -1.49 7.17
N LEU A 353 8.22 -2.02 8.31
CA LEU A 353 9.29 -2.97 8.52
C LEU A 353 8.72 -4.38 8.37
N VAL A 354 9.42 -5.21 7.59
CA VAL A 354 9.11 -6.63 7.44
C VAL A 354 10.37 -7.47 7.68
N PRO A 355 10.27 -8.55 8.46
CA PRO A 355 11.39 -9.47 8.66
C PRO A 355 11.48 -10.43 7.47
N LEU A 356 12.70 -10.81 7.07
CA LEU A 356 12.91 -11.75 5.96
C LEU A 356 12.56 -13.19 6.33
N ASP A 357 12.53 -13.53 7.63
CA ASP A 357 12.18 -14.85 8.17
C ASP A 357 10.69 -14.97 8.57
N GLY A 358 9.87 -13.92 8.38
CA GLY A 358 8.43 -13.95 8.68
C GLY A 358 7.58 -14.72 7.64
N PRO A 359 6.26 -14.46 7.53
CA PRO A 359 5.43 -14.92 6.41
C PRO A 359 5.83 -14.28 5.07
N VAL A 360 5.83 -15.02 3.95
CA VAL A 360 6.23 -14.48 2.64
C VAL A 360 5.25 -13.44 2.13
N GLU A 361 3.98 -13.59 2.51
CA GLU A 361 2.88 -12.68 2.19
C GLU A 361 3.16 -11.25 2.65
N ASP A 362 3.85 -11.08 3.77
CA ASP A 362 4.19 -9.76 4.31
C ASP A 362 5.07 -8.96 3.36
N LEU A 363 5.93 -9.63 2.59
CA LEU A 363 6.78 -8.98 1.59
C LEU A 363 5.94 -8.31 0.49
N PHE A 364 4.72 -8.82 0.22
CA PHE A 364 3.82 -8.34 -0.82
C PHE A 364 2.79 -7.30 -0.34
N ASP A 365 2.81 -6.94 0.95
CA ASP A 365 1.99 -5.85 1.49
C ASP A 365 2.30 -4.50 0.79
N ALA A 366 3.53 -4.32 0.32
CA ALA A 366 3.98 -3.17 -0.48
C ALA A 366 4.45 -3.61 -1.88
N PRO A 367 4.39 -2.72 -2.89
CA PRO A 367 4.89 -3.02 -4.24
C PRO A 367 6.43 -3.04 -4.33
N VAL A 368 7.11 -2.47 -3.33
CA VAL A 368 8.57 -2.34 -3.28
C VAL A 368 9.08 -2.91 -1.96
N LEU A 369 10.07 -3.81 -2.06
CA LEU A 369 10.83 -4.31 -0.94
C LEU A 369 12.19 -3.61 -0.95
N TYR A 370 12.56 -2.98 0.16
CA TYR A 370 13.68 -2.06 0.26
C TYR A 370 14.72 -2.57 1.26
N LEU A 371 16.00 -2.48 0.89
CA LEU A 371 17.13 -2.75 1.76
C LEU A 371 18.17 -1.63 1.68
N TYR A 372 18.56 -1.11 2.84
CA TYR A 372 19.68 -0.19 2.99
C TYR A 372 20.88 -0.92 3.61
N GLY A 373 22.09 -0.65 3.14
CA GLY A 373 23.29 -1.22 3.74
C GLY A 373 24.57 -0.42 3.46
N ARG A 374 25.50 -0.52 4.41
CA ARG A 374 26.87 0.02 4.32
C ARG A 374 27.93 -1.06 4.45
N GLU A 375 27.64 -2.10 5.22
CA GLU A 375 28.53 -3.22 5.47
C GLU A 375 28.12 -4.42 4.62
N ARG A 376 29.02 -5.39 4.45
CA ARG A 376 28.73 -6.64 3.75
C ARG A 376 27.47 -7.28 4.33
N ALA A 377 26.55 -7.70 3.45
CA ALA A 377 25.35 -8.42 3.84
C ALA A 377 25.37 -9.83 3.23
N ASP A 378 25.66 -10.83 4.07
CA ASP A 378 25.55 -12.23 3.64
C ASP A 378 24.09 -12.71 3.71
N PHE A 379 23.69 -13.46 2.69
CA PHE A 379 22.38 -14.09 2.56
C PHE A 379 22.55 -15.60 2.41
N THR A 380 21.81 -16.35 3.23
CA THR A 380 21.66 -17.80 3.12
C THR A 380 20.92 -18.17 1.83
N ASP A 381 21.03 -19.42 1.37
CA ASP A 381 20.32 -19.87 0.16
C ASP A 381 18.79 -19.72 0.30
N VAL A 382 18.25 -19.96 1.50
CA VAL A 382 16.82 -19.78 1.78
C VAL A 382 16.39 -18.32 1.62
N GLU A 383 17.20 -17.37 2.09
CA GLU A 383 16.94 -15.94 1.93
C GLU A 383 17.04 -15.50 0.47
N VAL A 384 18.02 -16.03 -0.28
CA VAL A 384 18.18 -15.79 -1.72
C VAL A 384 16.94 -16.28 -2.47
N ASP A 385 16.50 -17.52 -2.24
CA ASP A 385 15.34 -18.11 -2.89
C ASP A 385 14.06 -17.33 -2.58
N ARG A 386 13.93 -16.83 -1.35
CA ARG A 386 12.78 -16.03 -0.94
C ARG A 386 12.75 -14.66 -1.61
N LEU A 387 13.88 -13.98 -1.74
CA LEU A 387 13.97 -12.72 -2.47
C LEU A 387 13.71 -12.93 -3.97
N ARG A 388 14.20 -14.04 -4.54
CA ARG A 388 13.89 -14.46 -5.91
C ARG A 388 12.39 -14.71 -6.07
N GLU A 389 11.74 -15.44 -5.16
CA GLU A 389 10.30 -15.71 -5.19
C GLU A 389 9.48 -14.42 -5.12
N TYR A 390 9.85 -13.50 -4.23
CA TYR A 390 9.22 -12.18 -4.15
C TYR A 390 9.29 -11.42 -5.49
N ALA A 391 10.50 -11.33 -6.07
CA ALA A 391 10.72 -10.62 -7.31
C ALA A 391 10.00 -11.29 -8.49
N LEU A 392 10.08 -12.62 -8.64
CA LEU A 392 9.45 -13.35 -9.74
C LEU A 392 7.92 -13.40 -9.66
N ARG A 393 7.33 -13.19 -8.47
CA ARG A 393 5.87 -13.04 -8.31
C ARG A 393 5.37 -11.61 -8.48
N GLY A 394 6.21 -10.72 -9.01
CA GLY A 394 5.80 -9.37 -9.42
C GLY A 394 6.17 -8.25 -8.46
N GLY A 395 6.92 -8.54 -7.39
CA GLY A 395 7.51 -7.51 -6.53
C GLY A 395 8.75 -6.87 -7.16
N LEU A 396 9.08 -5.65 -6.75
CA LEU A 396 10.34 -4.98 -7.08
C LEU A 396 11.24 -4.94 -5.84
N PHE A 397 12.43 -5.54 -5.92
CA PHE A 397 13.44 -5.48 -4.84
C PHE A 397 14.42 -4.33 -5.08
N VAL A 398 14.58 -3.44 -4.11
CA VAL A 398 15.39 -2.22 -4.22
C VAL A 398 16.43 -2.21 -3.13
N THR A 399 17.70 -2.01 -3.51
CA THR A 399 18.80 -1.83 -2.57
C THR A 399 19.41 -0.45 -2.72
N VAL A 400 19.73 0.22 -1.61
CA VAL A 400 20.48 1.49 -1.60
C VAL A 400 21.80 1.30 -0.85
N VAL A 401 22.89 1.63 -1.54
CA VAL A 401 24.24 1.57 -1.00
C VAL A 401 24.54 2.85 -0.22
N GLY A 402 24.78 2.73 1.08
CA GLY A 402 25.17 3.84 1.93
C GLY A 402 26.61 4.32 1.70
N ARG A 403 26.96 5.47 2.28
CA ARG A 403 28.31 6.05 2.12
C ARG A 403 29.40 5.09 2.61
N GLY A 404 30.40 4.86 1.76
CA GLY A 404 31.48 3.90 2.01
C GLY A 404 31.05 2.44 1.86
N GLY A 405 29.92 2.18 1.21
CA GLY A 405 29.27 0.87 1.17
C GLY A 405 29.78 -0.11 0.11
N ASP A 406 31.05 -0.06 -0.28
CA ASP A 406 31.58 -0.90 -1.36
C ASP A 406 31.44 -2.39 -1.05
N ALA A 407 31.68 -2.79 0.22
CA ALA A 407 31.48 -4.17 0.67
C ALA A 407 30.01 -4.61 0.59
N PHE A 408 29.07 -3.70 0.87
CA PHE A 408 27.64 -3.96 0.71
C PHE A 408 27.28 -4.11 -0.78
N LEU A 409 27.76 -3.20 -1.63
CA LEU A 409 27.55 -3.27 -3.08
C LEU A 409 28.04 -4.62 -3.63
N SER A 410 29.25 -5.07 -3.28
CA SER A 410 29.76 -6.38 -3.71
C SER A 410 28.86 -7.55 -3.27
N SER A 411 28.33 -7.51 -2.04
CA SER A 411 27.38 -8.55 -1.59
C SER A 411 26.03 -8.51 -2.31
N VAL A 412 25.56 -7.33 -2.69
CA VAL A 412 24.32 -7.16 -3.47
C VAL A 412 24.51 -7.64 -4.91
N GLU A 413 25.67 -7.40 -5.52
CA GLU A 413 26.02 -7.94 -6.84
C GLU A 413 26.14 -9.48 -6.81
N GLU A 414 26.68 -10.03 -5.74
CA GLU A 414 26.69 -11.49 -5.49
C GLU A 414 25.27 -12.05 -5.33
N LEU A 415 24.43 -11.39 -4.54
CA LEU A 415 23.01 -11.73 -4.40
C LEU A 415 22.30 -11.73 -5.74
N ALA A 416 22.49 -10.69 -6.57
CA ALA A 416 21.86 -10.61 -7.89
C ALA A 416 22.24 -11.81 -8.78
N ARG A 417 23.52 -12.20 -8.80
CA ARG A 417 23.99 -13.38 -9.57
C ARG A 417 23.42 -14.70 -9.04
N ARG A 418 23.30 -14.85 -7.72
CA ARG A 418 22.74 -16.06 -7.09
C ARG A 418 21.21 -16.14 -7.27
N ALA A 419 20.52 -15.02 -7.07
CA ALA A 419 19.07 -14.93 -7.14
C ALA A 419 18.54 -14.90 -8.57
N PHE A 420 19.33 -14.45 -9.56
CA PHE A 420 18.90 -14.30 -10.96
C PHE A 420 20.00 -14.70 -11.95
N PRO A 421 20.47 -15.96 -11.96
CA PRO A 421 21.54 -16.39 -12.85
C PRO A 421 21.19 -16.27 -14.34
N GLU A 422 19.91 -16.15 -14.68
CA GLU A 422 19.40 -16.01 -16.05
C GLU A 422 19.39 -14.55 -16.55
N TYR A 423 19.47 -13.57 -15.64
CA TYR A 423 19.30 -12.16 -15.95
C TYR A 423 20.50 -11.34 -15.46
N PRO A 424 21.25 -10.68 -16.34
CA PRO A 424 22.41 -9.91 -15.93
C PRO A 424 22.01 -8.67 -15.12
N LEU A 425 22.89 -8.25 -14.20
CA LEU A 425 22.80 -6.97 -13.53
C LEU A 425 23.51 -5.91 -14.39
N GLU A 426 22.75 -4.97 -14.93
CA GLU A 426 23.25 -3.99 -15.90
C GLU A 426 22.98 -2.55 -15.48
N VAL A 427 23.75 -1.60 -16.00
CA VAL A 427 23.49 -0.17 -15.80
C VAL A 427 22.20 0.20 -16.52
N LEU A 428 21.27 0.88 -15.83
CA LEU A 428 20.06 1.38 -16.48
C LEU A 428 20.41 2.50 -17.47
N PRO A 429 19.83 2.51 -18.67
CA PRO A 429 20.09 3.56 -19.66
C PRO A 429 19.45 4.90 -19.23
N ASP A 430 19.98 6.02 -19.74
CA ASP A 430 19.55 7.37 -19.37
C ASP A 430 18.08 7.68 -19.74
N ASP A 431 17.53 6.97 -20.72
CA ASP A 431 16.13 7.09 -21.15
C ASP A 431 15.17 6.24 -20.29
N HIS A 432 15.68 5.40 -19.38
CA HIS A 432 14.88 4.56 -18.51
C HIS A 432 13.85 5.41 -17.72
N PRO A 433 12.59 4.95 -17.54
CA PRO A 433 11.53 5.75 -16.94
C PRO A 433 11.82 6.34 -15.54
N LEU A 434 12.70 5.69 -14.78
CA LEU A 434 13.18 6.16 -13.47
C LEU A 434 14.06 7.42 -13.56
N LEU A 435 14.71 7.67 -14.70
CA LEU A 435 15.69 8.73 -14.90
C LEU A 435 15.15 9.83 -15.82
N SER A 436 14.40 9.45 -16.87
CA SER A 436 13.97 10.33 -17.95
C SER A 436 12.81 11.26 -17.60
N GLY A 437 12.09 10.98 -16.50
CA GLY A 437 10.86 11.68 -16.10
C GLY A 437 9.58 11.00 -16.55
N ALA A 438 9.67 9.87 -17.28
CA ALA A 438 8.48 9.14 -17.69
C ALA A 438 7.70 8.55 -16.49
N ALA A 439 8.38 8.19 -15.38
CA ALA A 439 7.73 7.72 -14.16
C ALA A 439 7.05 8.85 -13.36
N ALA A 440 7.79 9.87 -12.90
CA ALA A 440 7.19 11.07 -12.30
C ALA A 440 8.06 12.32 -12.48
N PHE A 441 9.34 12.25 -12.10
CA PHE A 441 10.29 13.36 -12.12
C PHE A 441 11.50 13.06 -12.99
N ARG A 442 11.97 14.06 -13.75
CA ARG A 442 13.30 14.00 -14.36
C ARG A 442 14.33 14.36 -13.28
N LEU A 443 15.28 13.48 -13.02
CA LEU A 443 16.22 13.66 -11.91
C LEU A 443 17.38 14.58 -12.30
N ALA A 444 17.67 15.57 -11.45
CA ALA A 444 18.90 16.35 -11.55
C ALA A 444 20.09 15.52 -11.07
N ALA A 445 21.11 15.32 -11.92
CA ALA A 445 22.29 14.51 -11.63
C ALA A 445 21.94 13.10 -11.06
N PRO A 446 21.29 12.25 -11.89
CA PRO A 446 20.81 10.94 -11.45
C PRO A 446 21.95 10.08 -10.91
N PRO A 447 21.70 9.23 -9.88
CA PRO A 447 22.69 8.26 -9.45
C PRO A 447 22.87 7.18 -10.53
N ARG A 448 24.01 6.49 -10.51
CA ARG A 448 24.16 5.24 -11.24
C ARG A 448 23.20 4.20 -10.64
N LEU A 449 22.30 3.69 -11.47
CA LEU A 449 21.36 2.64 -11.11
C LEU A 449 21.74 1.38 -11.88
N LEU A 450 21.80 0.25 -11.18
CA LEU A 450 21.90 -1.06 -11.79
C LEU A 450 20.54 -1.76 -11.69
N GLY A 451 20.19 -2.58 -12.67
CA GLY A 451 18.93 -3.32 -12.66
C GLY A 451 19.10 -4.74 -13.16
N VAL A 452 18.32 -5.65 -12.57
CA VAL A 452 18.04 -6.96 -13.13
C VAL A 452 16.66 -6.88 -13.77
N SER A 453 16.59 -7.14 -15.08
CA SER A 453 15.35 -7.09 -15.86
C SER A 453 15.10 -8.43 -16.53
N ASN A 454 13.85 -8.87 -16.55
CA ASN A 454 13.43 -10.02 -17.35
C ASN A 454 12.97 -9.65 -18.76
N GLY A 455 13.20 -8.39 -19.18
CA GLY A 455 12.79 -7.85 -20.47
C GLY A 455 11.44 -7.13 -20.47
N HIS A 456 10.61 -7.33 -19.44
CA HIS A 456 9.27 -6.70 -19.34
C HIS A 456 9.10 -5.84 -18.09
N ARG A 457 9.85 -6.14 -17.03
CA ARG A 457 9.92 -5.33 -15.81
C ARG A 457 11.26 -5.50 -15.10
N LEU A 458 11.53 -4.56 -14.19
CA LEU A 458 12.61 -4.73 -13.21
C LEU A 458 12.21 -5.76 -12.15
N LEU A 459 13.13 -6.68 -11.88
CA LEU A 459 13.07 -7.62 -10.76
C LEU A 459 13.80 -7.03 -9.54
N MET A 460 14.96 -6.42 -9.80
CA MET A 460 15.83 -5.83 -8.79
C MET A 460 16.41 -4.50 -9.28
N LEU A 461 16.57 -3.55 -8.37
CA LEU A 461 17.17 -2.23 -8.60
C LEU A 461 18.23 -1.96 -7.53
N VAL A 462 19.45 -1.61 -7.96
CA VAL A 462 20.54 -1.22 -7.07
C VAL A 462 20.88 0.24 -7.29
N CYS A 463 20.66 1.08 -6.27
CA CYS A 463 21.15 2.45 -6.25
C CYS A 463 22.54 2.47 -5.61
N THR A 464 23.58 2.78 -6.38
CA THR A 464 24.97 2.75 -5.90
C THR A 464 25.37 4.04 -5.15
N ARG A 465 24.40 4.88 -4.77
CA ARG A 465 24.59 6.14 -4.07
C ARG A 465 23.73 6.17 -2.82
N ASP A 466 24.25 6.80 -1.76
CA ASP A 466 23.54 6.97 -0.50
C ASP A 466 22.43 8.02 -0.60
N VAL A 467 21.28 7.60 -1.13
CA VAL A 467 20.06 8.42 -1.17
C VAL A 467 19.24 8.32 0.13
N ALA A 468 19.46 7.25 0.90
CA ALA A 468 18.75 7.00 2.16
C ALA A 468 19.06 8.07 3.22
N THR A 469 20.31 8.56 3.26
CA THR A 469 20.69 9.68 4.12
C THR A 469 19.85 10.93 3.81
N SER A 470 19.61 11.22 2.53
CA SER A 470 18.73 12.34 2.14
C SER A 470 17.28 12.10 2.56
N TRP A 471 16.78 10.88 2.43
CA TRP A 471 15.43 10.51 2.86
C TRP A 471 15.24 10.68 4.37
N ALA A 472 16.26 10.38 5.17
CA ALA A 472 16.22 10.47 6.63
C ALA A 472 16.31 11.91 7.19
N ARG A 473 16.54 12.93 6.35
CA ARG A 473 16.72 14.33 6.78
C ARG A 473 15.43 15.13 6.88
N TYR A 474 14.34 14.66 6.28
CA TYR A 474 13.05 15.37 6.26
C TYR A 474 13.13 16.81 5.68
N SER A 475 14.14 17.09 4.85
CA SER A 475 14.35 18.38 4.16
C SER A 475 14.34 18.16 2.65
N SER A 476 13.63 19.04 1.92
CA SER A 476 13.46 18.97 0.48
C SER A 476 14.29 20.00 -0.29
N SER A 477 15.36 20.55 0.30
CA SER A 477 16.19 21.56 -0.37
C SER A 477 17.38 20.97 -1.13
N GLY A 478 17.64 21.49 -2.33
CA GLY A 478 18.86 21.17 -3.10
C GLY A 478 18.91 19.71 -3.54
N ARG A 479 20.07 19.06 -3.38
CA ARG A 479 20.28 17.66 -3.84
C ARG A 479 19.37 16.65 -3.14
N ALA A 480 18.95 16.91 -1.90
CA ALA A 480 18.04 16.05 -1.16
C ALA A 480 16.69 15.88 -1.88
N GLU A 481 16.25 16.91 -2.61
CA GLU A 481 15.03 16.85 -3.40
C GLU A 481 15.12 15.80 -4.52
N ALA A 482 16.21 15.78 -5.29
CA ALA A 482 16.39 14.80 -6.36
C ALA A 482 16.45 13.35 -5.83
N ASP A 483 17.02 13.14 -4.63
CA ASP A 483 17.03 11.84 -3.98
C ASP A 483 15.62 11.42 -3.53
N LEU A 484 14.83 12.34 -2.96
CA LEU A 484 13.43 12.09 -2.59
C LEU A 484 12.56 11.83 -3.83
N GLN A 485 12.75 12.60 -4.91
CA GLN A 485 12.09 12.40 -6.20
C GLN A 485 12.38 11.03 -6.81
N LEU A 486 13.61 10.50 -6.66
CA LEU A 486 13.94 9.15 -7.08
C LEU A 486 13.07 8.10 -6.35
N GLY A 487 12.87 8.26 -5.04
CA GLY A 487 11.98 7.37 -4.28
C GLY A 487 10.53 7.40 -4.79
N VAL A 488 10.03 8.59 -5.17
CA VAL A 488 8.71 8.72 -5.81
C VAL A 488 8.70 8.09 -7.21
N ASN A 489 9.75 8.23 -8.01
CA ASN A 489 9.87 7.57 -9.31
C ASN A 489 9.82 6.05 -9.18
N ILE A 490 10.53 5.47 -8.20
CA ILE A 490 10.52 4.03 -7.92
C ILE A 490 9.10 3.57 -7.59
N TYR A 491 8.40 4.29 -6.71
CA TYR A 491 7.03 3.96 -6.35
C TYR A 491 6.06 4.10 -7.54
N ALA A 492 6.18 5.17 -8.33
CA ALA A 492 5.36 5.41 -9.51
C ALA A 492 5.58 4.34 -10.59
N LEU A 493 6.83 3.86 -10.75
CA LEU A 493 7.16 2.73 -11.62
C LEU A 493 6.47 1.45 -11.13
N ALA A 494 6.63 1.11 -9.85
CA ALA A 494 6.11 -0.12 -9.28
C ALA A 494 4.58 -0.19 -9.22
N THR A 495 3.91 0.98 -9.21
CA THR A 495 2.45 1.08 -9.15
C THR A 495 1.79 1.43 -10.49
N ASP A 496 2.56 1.64 -11.55
CA ASP A 496 2.08 2.15 -12.84
C ASP A 496 1.26 3.47 -12.72
N LYS A 497 1.55 4.26 -11.68
CA LYS A 497 0.80 5.47 -11.31
C LYS A 497 -0.69 5.23 -11.06
N THR A 498 -1.09 3.99 -10.81
CA THR A 498 -2.48 3.63 -10.49
C THR A 498 -2.72 3.73 -8.99
N THR A 499 -3.97 3.52 -8.57
CA THR A 499 -4.28 3.45 -7.14
C THR A 499 -3.62 2.20 -6.55
N PRO A 500 -2.69 2.35 -5.60
CA PRO A 500 -2.04 1.23 -4.94
C PRO A 500 -3.04 0.47 -4.06
N ARG A 501 -2.78 -0.82 -3.85
CA ARG A 501 -3.53 -1.65 -2.92
C ARG A 501 -3.46 -1.09 -1.51
N THR A 502 -4.55 -1.20 -0.77
CA THR A 502 -4.59 -0.84 0.64
C THR A 502 -3.93 -1.93 1.49
N ARG A 503 -3.50 -1.61 2.72
CA ARG A 503 -2.98 -2.62 3.64
C ARG A 503 -4.03 -3.72 3.86
N LEU A 504 -3.58 -4.98 3.92
CA LEU A 504 -4.38 -6.21 3.95
C LEU A 504 -4.91 -6.70 2.58
N GLU A 505 -4.84 -5.90 1.52
CA GLU A 505 -5.07 -6.39 0.15
C GLU A 505 -3.79 -7.02 -0.40
N THR A 506 -3.87 -8.27 -0.85
CA THR A 506 -2.72 -9.02 -1.37
C THR A 506 -2.99 -9.52 -2.79
N PRO A 507 -1.98 -9.50 -3.69
CA PRO A 507 -2.11 -10.13 -5.01
C PRO A 507 -2.11 -11.67 -4.92
N ILE A 508 -1.69 -12.21 -3.76
CA ILE A 508 -1.60 -13.64 -3.50
C ILE A 508 -3.01 -14.20 -3.33
N LEU A 509 -3.32 -15.20 -4.14
CA LEU A 509 -4.53 -15.99 -3.97
C LEU A 509 -4.21 -17.22 -3.11
N PRO A 510 -4.76 -17.35 -1.90
CA PRO A 510 -4.68 -18.60 -1.15
C PRO A 510 -5.55 -19.67 -1.83
N LEU A 511 -5.14 -20.93 -1.77
CA LEU A 511 -6.00 -22.04 -2.17
C LEU A 511 -7.09 -22.25 -1.12
N LYS A 512 -8.35 -22.33 -1.56
CA LYS A 512 -9.46 -22.74 -0.70
C LYS A 512 -9.44 -24.26 -0.54
N ASP A 513 -9.83 -24.75 0.64
CA ASP A 513 -9.94 -26.19 0.89
C ASP A 513 -11.16 -26.77 0.16
N ARG A 514 -10.97 -27.07 -1.13
CA ARG A 514 -11.98 -27.63 -2.02
C ARG A 514 -11.31 -28.51 -3.07
N GLN A 515 -11.86 -29.70 -3.30
CA GLN A 515 -11.39 -30.59 -4.36
C GLN A 515 -11.99 -30.19 -5.73
N PRO A 516 -11.15 -29.87 -6.74
CA PRO A 516 -11.63 -29.59 -8.09
C PRO A 516 -12.35 -30.80 -8.71
N SER A 517 -13.41 -30.57 -9.49
CA SER A 517 -14.17 -31.64 -10.17
C SER A 517 -13.65 -32.00 -11.55
N ARG A 518 -12.76 -31.18 -12.11
CA ARG A 518 -12.12 -31.44 -13.41
C ARG A 518 -10.66 -30.99 -13.43
N THR A 519 -9.89 -31.59 -14.33
CA THR A 519 -8.50 -31.19 -14.62
C THR A 519 -8.40 -30.73 -16.07
N ILE A 520 -7.72 -29.60 -16.29
CA ILE A 520 -7.34 -29.10 -17.61
C ILE A 520 -5.83 -29.09 -17.69
N GLU A 521 -5.28 -29.72 -18.73
CA GLU A 521 -3.86 -29.69 -19.06
C GLU A 521 -3.63 -28.68 -20.19
N LEU A 522 -2.81 -27.68 -19.90
CA LEU A 522 -2.44 -26.61 -20.82
C LEU A 522 -0.94 -26.64 -21.07
N VAL A 523 -0.55 -26.42 -22.31
CA VAL A 523 0.86 -26.30 -22.68
C VAL A 523 1.19 -24.88 -23.14
N ARG A 524 2.25 -24.29 -22.57
CA ARG A 524 2.85 -23.03 -23.02
C ARG A 524 3.89 -23.36 -24.10
N LEU A 525 3.63 -22.87 -25.31
CA LEU A 525 4.42 -23.18 -26.48
C LEU A 525 5.73 -22.40 -26.51
N ARG A 526 6.81 -23.08 -26.87
CA ARG A 526 8.12 -22.48 -27.17
C ARG A 526 8.21 -22.13 -28.65
N HIS A 527 8.75 -20.95 -28.92
CA HIS A 527 9.22 -20.52 -30.24
C HIS A 527 10.57 -19.82 -30.11
N ASP A 528 11.15 -19.38 -31.22
CA ASP A 528 12.51 -18.79 -31.22
C ASP A 528 12.58 -17.35 -30.70
N GLY A 529 11.43 -16.78 -30.32
CA GLY A 529 11.32 -15.49 -29.65
C GLY A 529 11.27 -15.62 -28.12
N ASP A 530 10.88 -14.55 -27.45
CA ASP A 530 10.60 -14.57 -26.02
C ASP A 530 9.23 -15.23 -25.77
N TRP A 531 9.26 -16.45 -25.24
CA TRP A 531 8.06 -17.27 -25.00
C TRP A 531 7.79 -17.52 -23.51
N ASP A 532 8.83 -17.58 -22.68
CA ASP A 532 8.71 -17.88 -21.25
C ASP A 532 8.41 -16.63 -20.42
N ILE A 533 7.28 -15.99 -20.73
CA ILE A 533 6.85 -14.76 -20.06
C ILE A 533 6.16 -15.09 -18.74
N GLU A 534 6.71 -14.55 -17.65
CA GLU A 534 6.17 -14.57 -16.27
C GLU A 534 5.53 -15.91 -15.86
N PRO A 535 6.29 -17.04 -15.89
CA PRO A 535 5.75 -18.38 -15.66
C PRO A 535 4.99 -18.53 -14.34
N LEU A 536 5.38 -17.79 -13.29
CA LEU A 536 4.70 -17.84 -11.99
C LEU A 536 3.28 -17.25 -12.00
N GLY A 537 2.93 -16.42 -12.98
CA GLY A 537 1.57 -15.92 -13.16
C GLY A 537 0.55 -17.05 -13.38
N TRP A 538 0.97 -18.14 -14.01
CA TRP A 538 0.14 -19.33 -14.22
C TRP A 538 -0.23 -20.04 -12.93
N THR A 539 0.62 -19.96 -11.90
CA THR A 539 0.28 -20.46 -10.56
C THR A 539 -0.90 -19.70 -9.98
N ARG A 540 -0.95 -18.37 -10.17
CA ARG A 540 -2.08 -17.55 -9.74
C ARG A 540 -3.37 -17.89 -10.49
N LEU A 541 -3.31 -18.11 -11.81
CA LEU A 541 -4.45 -18.60 -12.59
C LEU A 541 -4.96 -19.96 -12.11
N ALA A 542 -4.05 -20.91 -11.87
CA ALA A 542 -4.41 -22.25 -11.41
C ALA A 542 -5.15 -22.20 -10.06
N ARG A 543 -4.67 -21.38 -9.11
CA ARG A 543 -5.37 -21.16 -7.82
C ARG A 543 -6.74 -20.50 -8.01
N TYR A 544 -6.83 -19.51 -8.90
CA TYR A 544 -8.11 -18.86 -9.21
C TYR A 544 -9.13 -19.84 -9.80
N LEU A 545 -8.74 -20.69 -10.76
CA LEU A 545 -9.62 -21.69 -11.35
C LEU A 545 -10.04 -22.78 -10.38
N ALA A 546 -9.13 -23.21 -9.49
CA ALA A 546 -9.48 -24.15 -8.43
C ALA A 546 -10.54 -23.56 -7.49
N ASN A 547 -10.34 -22.32 -7.06
CA ASN A 547 -11.21 -21.64 -6.11
C ASN A 547 -12.59 -21.27 -6.69
N GLU A 548 -12.61 -20.74 -7.91
CA GLU A 548 -13.78 -20.05 -8.47
C GLU A 548 -14.48 -20.83 -9.60
N ALA A 549 -13.80 -21.81 -10.19
CA ALA A 549 -14.31 -22.62 -11.32
C ALA A 549 -14.24 -24.13 -11.08
N ASN A 550 -13.92 -24.57 -9.85
CA ASN A 550 -13.78 -25.97 -9.48
C ASN A 550 -12.88 -26.79 -10.42
N THR A 551 -11.83 -26.15 -10.96
CA THR A 551 -11.01 -26.69 -12.04
C THR A 551 -9.54 -26.68 -11.65
N ARG A 552 -8.89 -27.85 -11.65
CA ARG A 552 -7.44 -27.98 -11.52
C ARG A 552 -6.79 -27.64 -12.87
N LEU A 553 -5.89 -26.67 -12.90
CA LEU A 553 -5.09 -26.36 -14.07
C LEU A 553 -3.67 -26.90 -13.89
N LEU A 554 -3.22 -27.73 -14.83
CA LEU A 554 -1.84 -28.19 -14.94
C LEU A 554 -1.19 -27.49 -16.14
N VAL A 555 -0.05 -26.86 -15.94
CA VAL A 555 0.64 -26.08 -16.99
C VAL A 555 2.00 -26.69 -17.26
N THR A 556 2.21 -27.19 -18.47
CA THR A 556 3.50 -27.62 -18.99
C THR A 556 4.09 -26.50 -19.84
N SER A 557 5.42 -26.32 -19.84
CA SER A 557 6.10 -25.29 -20.61
C SER A 557 7.18 -25.88 -21.50
N GLY A 558 7.48 -25.22 -22.63
CA GLY A 558 8.66 -25.52 -23.44
C GLY A 558 8.44 -26.44 -24.64
N VAL A 559 7.20 -26.85 -24.92
CA VAL A 559 6.86 -27.72 -26.06
C VAL A 559 6.79 -26.89 -27.34
N ARG A 560 7.41 -27.35 -28.42
CA ARG A 560 7.33 -26.68 -29.73
C ARG A 560 6.11 -27.15 -30.53
N LEU A 561 5.72 -26.38 -31.54
CA LEU A 561 4.55 -26.71 -32.38
C LEU A 561 4.75 -27.98 -33.21
N ASP A 562 5.98 -28.30 -33.59
CA ASP A 562 6.36 -29.48 -34.36
C ASP A 562 6.62 -30.73 -33.50
N ASP A 563 6.65 -30.60 -32.18
CA ASP A 563 6.86 -31.68 -31.22
C ASP A 563 5.66 -32.65 -31.20
N GLU A 564 5.93 -33.96 -31.16
CA GLU A 564 4.91 -35.00 -31.03
C GLU A 564 4.17 -34.92 -29.69
N ALA A 565 4.85 -34.44 -28.63
CA ALA A 565 4.26 -34.28 -27.31
C ALA A 565 3.06 -33.33 -27.29
N LEU A 566 2.94 -32.42 -28.26
CA LEU A 566 1.80 -31.52 -28.40
C LEU A 566 0.46 -32.27 -28.56
N SER A 567 0.48 -33.49 -29.12
CA SER A 567 -0.71 -34.33 -29.30
C SER A 567 -1.37 -34.76 -27.99
N ASN A 568 -0.65 -34.70 -26.86
CA ASN A 568 -1.19 -35.01 -25.53
C ASN A 568 -2.06 -33.88 -24.96
N TYR A 569 -2.04 -32.69 -25.56
CA TYR A 569 -2.73 -31.52 -25.04
C TYR A 569 -3.93 -31.14 -25.90
N ARG A 570 -4.96 -30.58 -25.26
CA ARG A 570 -6.10 -29.96 -25.94
C ARG A 570 -6.06 -28.44 -25.94
N VAL A 571 -5.29 -27.86 -25.02
CA VAL A 571 -5.17 -26.42 -24.85
C VAL A 571 -3.69 -26.06 -24.97
N ALA A 572 -3.38 -25.18 -25.91
CA ALA A 572 -2.05 -24.60 -26.06
C ALA A 572 -2.13 -23.09 -25.88
N HIS A 573 -1.09 -22.48 -25.35
CA HIS A 573 -0.95 -21.03 -25.22
C HIS A 573 0.35 -20.56 -25.87
N LEU A 574 0.30 -19.42 -26.57
CA LEU A 574 1.44 -18.79 -27.21
C LEU A 574 1.44 -17.28 -26.91
N THR A 575 2.58 -16.74 -26.51
CA THR A 575 2.75 -15.32 -26.19
C THR A 575 4.17 -14.86 -26.53
N GLY A 576 4.38 -13.55 -26.57
CA GLY A 576 5.69 -12.94 -26.69
C GLY A 576 5.62 -11.43 -26.88
N THR A 577 6.77 -10.78 -26.93
CA THR A 577 6.88 -9.33 -27.13
C THR A 577 7.60 -8.95 -28.41
N ARG A 578 8.21 -9.90 -29.11
CA ARG A 578 8.93 -9.66 -30.38
C ARG A 578 8.29 -10.41 -31.53
N ALA A 579 8.58 -9.95 -32.75
CA ALA A 579 8.21 -10.69 -33.95
C ALA A 579 8.88 -12.07 -33.96
N PHE A 580 8.20 -13.06 -34.52
CA PHE A 580 8.69 -14.44 -34.66
C PHE A 580 8.24 -15.04 -35.99
N THR A 581 8.84 -16.15 -36.36
CA THR A 581 8.49 -16.92 -37.57
C THR A 581 8.29 -18.38 -37.20
N LEU A 582 7.32 -19.03 -37.84
CA LEU A 582 7.12 -20.48 -37.75
C LEU A 582 7.82 -21.16 -38.91
N SER A 583 8.60 -22.19 -38.62
CA SER A 583 9.15 -23.08 -39.63
C SER A 583 8.02 -23.86 -40.34
N PRO A 584 8.26 -24.42 -41.54
CA PRO A 584 7.28 -25.26 -42.22
C PRO A 584 6.80 -26.45 -41.36
N ALA A 585 7.69 -27.01 -40.52
CA ALA A 585 7.36 -28.10 -39.60
C ALA A 585 6.39 -27.63 -38.51
N GLU A 586 6.60 -26.45 -37.93
CA GLU A 586 5.74 -25.86 -36.92
C GLU A 586 4.38 -25.44 -37.49
N GLN A 587 4.33 -24.91 -38.72
CA GLN A 587 3.07 -24.65 -39.42
C GLN A 587 2.28 -25.94 -39.64
N ALA A 588 2.95 -27.02 -40.05
CA ALA A 588 2.31 -28.33 -40.17
C ALA A 588 1.84 -28.86 -38.81
N GLY A 589 2.64 -28.69 -37.76
CA GLY A 589 2.31 -29.07 -36.39
C GLY A 589 1.09 -28.34 -35.83
N LEU A 590 1.02 -27.02 -36.03
CA LEU A 590 -0.14 -26.21 -35.71
C LEU A 590 -1.40 -26.73 -36.41
N ARG A 591 -1.33 -26.99 -37.73
CA ARG A 591 -2.47 -27.54 -38.48
C ARG A 591 -2.92 -28.88 -37.90
N ARG A 592 -2.00 -29.79 -37.58
CA ARG A 592 -2.32 -31.09 -36.96
C ARG A 592 -3.01 -30.89 -35.60
N PHE A 593 -2.48 -30.04 -34.73
CA PHE A 593 -3.05 -29.77 -33.41
C PHE A 593 -4.48 -29.21 -33.49
N LEU A 594 -4.72 -28.26 -34.40
CA LEU A 594 -6.06 -27.69 -34.57
C LEU A 594 -7.04 -28.69 -35.21
N ALA A 595 -6.57 -29.54 -36.13
CA ALA A 595 -7.36 -30.58 -36.78
C ALA A 595 -7.76 -31.70 -35.82
N SER A 596 -6.91 -32.05 -34.85
CA SER A 596 -7.21 -33.05 -33.81
C SER A 596 -8.17 -32.56 -32.73
N GLY A 597 -8.62 -31.31 -32.80
CA GLY A 597 -9.59 -30.72 -31.88
C GLY A 597 -8.98 -29.75 -30.86
N GLY A 598 -7.66 -29.58 -30.84
CA GLY A 598 -6.94 -28.63 -29.97
C GLY A 598 -7.34 -27.17 -30.21
N THR A 599 -7.24 -26.34 -29.18
CA THR A 599 -7.48 -24.89 -29.28
C THR A 599 -6.24 -24.13 -28.85
N LEU A 600 -5.79 -23.21 -29.71
CA LEU A 600 -4.67 -22.32 -29.43
C LEU A 600 -5.19 -21.01 -28.82
N LEU A 601 -4.71 -20.68 -27.64
CA LEU A 601 -4.87 -19.38 -27.00
C LEU A 601 -3.63 -18.54 -27.25
N ALA A 602 -3.78 -17.22 -27.43
CA ALA A 602 -2.63 -16.35 -27.50
C ALA A 602 -2.90 -14.95 -26.95
N ASP A 603 -1.84 -14.27 -26.53
CA ASP A 603 -1.87 -12.86 -26.17
C ASP A 603 -0.54 -12.19 -26.54
N ALA A 604 -0.60 -10.90 -26.87
CA ALA A 604 0.60 -10.11 -27.02
C ALA A 604 1.07 -9.64 -25.64
N ALA A 605 2.10 -10.29 -25.08
CA ALA A 605 2.69 -9.84 -23.83
C ALA A 605 3.10 -8.37 -23.93
N THR A 606 2.88 -7.61 -22.87
CA THR A 606 3.04 -6.14 -22.83
C THR A 606 2.23 -5.34 -23.85
N GLY A 607 1.33 -5.98 -24.61
CA GLY A 607 0.58 -5.42 -25.74
C GLY A 607 1.46 -5.08 -26.93
N SER A 608 2.40 -5.95 -27.27
CA SER A 608 3.33 -5.77 -28.39
C SER A 608 2.66 -5.87 -29.76
N SER A 609 2.71 -4.78 -30.53
CA SER A 609 2.28 -4.76 -31.93
C SER A 609 3.15 -5.65 -32.82
N ALA A 610 4.47 -5.71 -32.58
CA ALA A 610 5.37 -6.52 -33.37
C ALA A 610 5.06 -8.03 -33.26
N PHE A 611 4.73 -8.49 -32.05
CA PHE A 611 4.31 -9.87 -31.84
C PHE A 611 2.97 -10.16 -32.52
N ILE A 612 1.96 -9.29 -32.34
CA ILE A 612 0.62 -9.56 -32.88
C ILE A 612 0.59 -9.54 -34.41
N GLU A 613 1.34 -8.64 -35.04
CA GLU A 613 1.48 -8.58 -36.50
C GLU A 613 2.15 -9.85 -37.05
N ALA A 614 3.22 -10.30 -36.39
CA ALA A 614 3.89 -11.55 -36.73
C ALA A 614 2.96 -12.75 -36.53
N PHE A 615 2.27 -12.83 -35.38
CA PHE A 615 1.32 -13.89 -35.06
C PHE A 615 0.24 -13.99 -36.16
N GLU A 616 -0.45 -12.90 -36.49
CA GLU A 616 -1.48 -12.93 -37.52
C GLU A 616 -0.91 -13.31 -38.89
N THR A 617 0.30 -12.87 -39.24
CA THR A 617 0.97 -13.23 -40.50
C THR A 617 1.24 -14.73 -40.57
N GLN A 618 1.83 -15.30 -39.52
CA GLN A 618 2.13 -16.74 -39.46
C GLN A 618 0.84 -17.57 -39.48
N LEU A 619 -0.22 -17.14 -38.78
CA LEU A 619 -1.49 -17.85 -38.73
C LEU A 619 -2.25 -17.79 -40.05
N ARG A 620 -2.26 -16.64 -40.75
CA ARG A 620 -2.82 -16.53 -42.12
C ARG A 620 -2.11 -17.49 -43.07
N ALA A 621 -0.78 -17.53 -43.05
CA ALA A 621 0.01 -18.43 -43.89
C ALA A 621 -0.22 -19.92 -43.57
N ALA A 622 -0.40 -20.25 -42.29
CA ALA A 622 -0.60 -21.63 -41.86
C ALA A 622 -2.03 -22.15 -42.14
N LEU A 623 -3.05 -21.28 -42.00
CA LEU A 623 -4.46 -21.68 -42.02
C LEU A 623 -5.23 -21.26 -43.28
N ASP A 624 -4.70 -20.34 -44.08
CA ASP A 624 -5.40 -19.71 -45.20
C ASP A 624 -6.73 -19.04 -44.79
N GLU A 625 -6.74 -18.46 -43.57
CA GLU A 625 -7.90 -17.79 -42.96
C GLU A 625 -7.49 -16.43 -42.42
N SER A 626 -8.45 -15.51 -42.27
CA SER A 626 -8.26 -14.24 -41.56
C SER A 626 -9.00 -14.22 -40.21
N PRO A 627 -8.44 -13.57 -39.18
CA PRO A 627 -9.09 -13.50 -37.89
C PRO A 627 -10.34 -12.61 -37.93
N THR A 628 -11.34 -12.96 -37.13
CA THR A 628 -12.54 -12.16 -36.91
C THR A 628 -12.55 -11.59 -35.49
N ALA A 629 -13.02 -10.35 -35.33
CA ALA A 629 -13.24 -9.78 -34.00
C ALA A 629 -14.46 -10.41 -33.35
N LEU A 630 -14.38 -10.71 -32.05
CA LEU A 630 -15.51 -11.26 -31.30
C LEU A 630 -16.41 -10.13 -30.78
N SER A 631 -17.73 -10.35 -30.84
CA SER A 631 -18.72 -9.44 -30.28
C SER A 631 -18.59 -9.35 -28.75
N PRO A 632 -18.83 -8.19 -28.12
CA PRO A 632 -18.99 -8.07 -26.67
C PRO A 632 -20.03 -9.02 -26.06
N ASP A 633 -21.03 -9.44 -26.84
CA ASP A 633 -22.07 -10.38 -26.41
C ASP A 633 -21.67 -11.86 -26.55
N SER A 634 -20.48 -12.14 -27.11
CA SER A 634 -19.96 -13.50 -27.24
C SER A 634 -19.93 -14.21 -25.90
N PHE A 635 -20.27 -15.51 -25.86
CA PHE A 635 -20.12 -16.34 -24.66
C PHE A 635 -18.68 -16.41 -24.13
N LEU A 636 -17.67 -16.12 -24.97
CA LEU A 636 -16.28 -16.00 -24.52
C LEU A 636 -16.04 -14.74 -23.67
N VAL A 637 -16.87 -13.72 -23.84
CA VAL A 637 -16.85 -12.47 -23.06
C VAL A 637 -17.82 -12.56 -21.89
N THR A 638 -19.08 -12.96 -22.13
CA THR A 638 -20.14 -12.97 -21.13
C THR A 638 -20.12 -14.21 -20.22
N GLY A 639 -19.43 -15.27 -20.64
CA GLY A 639 -19.46 -16.58 -19.97
C GLY A 639 -20.79 -17.33 -20.14
N ALA A 640 -21.75 -16.79 -20.90
CA ALA A 640 -23.09 -17.36 -21.03
C ALA A 640 -23.06 -18.76 -21.66
N GLY A 641 -23.71 -19.74 -21.01
CA GLY A 641 -23.74 -21.13 -21.47
C GLY A 641 -22.44 -21.91 -21.25
N LEU A 642 -21.34 -21.26 -20.90
CA LEU A 642 -20.08 -21.92 -20.56
C LEU A 642 -20.13 -22.41 -19.11
N GLU A 643 -19.93 -23.70 -18.89
CA GLU A 643 -19.95 -24.28 -17.55
C GLU A 643 -18.85 -23.66 -16.66
N ASN A 644 -19.25 -23.04 -15.56
CA ASN A 644 -18.39 -22.20 -14.72
C ASN A 644 -17.78 -21.01 -15.48
N GLY A 645 -18.41 -20.49 -16.52
CA GLY A 645 -18.06 -19.21 -17.13
C GLY A 645 -18.29 -18.02 -16.18
N VAL A 646 -17.68 -16.88 -16.48
CA VAL A 646 -17.86 -15.64 -15.72
C VAL A 646 -18.09 -14.46 -16.68
N ASP A 647 -18.91 -13.50 -16.26
CA ASP A 647 -19.08 -12.26 -17.02
C ASP A 647 -17.80 -11.39 -16.96
N ALA A 648 -17.16 -11.23 -18.12
CA ALA A 648 -16.00 -10.38 -18.34
C ALA A 648 -16.34 -9.11 -19.17
N SER A 649 -17.61 -8.85 -19.48
CA SER A 649 -18.03 -7.70 -20.31
C SER A 649 -17.59 -6.34 -19.77
N LYS A 650 -17.43 -6.23 -18.44
CA LYS A 650 -17.02 -5.00 -17.74
C LYS A 650 -15.57 -5.00 -17.27
N VAL A 651 -14.71 -5.86 -17.83
CA VAL A 651 -13.29 -5.85 -17.49
C VAL A 651 -12.65 -4.51 -17.82
N GLY A 652 -11.92 -3.94 -16.86
CA GLY A 652 -11.15 -2.72 -17.02
C GLY A 652 -9.83 -2.94 -17.75
N HIS A 653 -9.28 -1.85 -18.28
CA HIS A 653 -7.97 -1.81 -18.92
C HIS A 653 -6.96 -1.12 -18.00
N ARG A 654 -5.71 -1.57 -18.02
CA ARG A 654 -4.61 -0.83 -17.37
C ARG A 654 -4.45 0.54 -18.00
N ARG A 655 -3.80 1.46 -17.28
CA ARG A 655 -3.65 2.87 -17.67
C ARG A 655 -3.21 3.05 -19.13
N ALA A 656 -2.16 2.37 -19.57
CA ALA A 656 -1.66 2.50 -20.94
C ALA A 656 -2.64 1.98 -22.01
N ALA A 657 -3.31 0.86 -21.74
CA ALA A 657 -4.33 0.31 -22.65
C ALA A 657 -5.61 1.15 -22.66
N MET A 658 -6.05 1.67 -21.52
CA MET A 658 -7.23 2.53 -21.39
C MET A 658 -7.10 3.81 -22.22
N LEU A 659 -5.91 4.43 -22.21
CA LEU A 659 -5.61 5.60 -23.03
C LEU A 659 -5.70 5.28 -24.53
N ALA A 660 -5.21 4.10 -24.94
CA ALA A 660 -5.31 3.65 -26.33
C ALA A 660 -6.75 3.25 -26.74
N ALA A 661 -7.54 2.72 -25.81
CA ALA A 661 -8.90 2.24 -26.04
C ALA A 661 -9.97 3.37 -26.03
N GLY A 662 -9.60 4.62 -25.76
CA GLY A 662 -10.54 5.73 -25.68
C GLY A 662 -11.61 5.56 -24.60
N GLY A 663 -11.28 4.91 -23.48
CA GLY A 663 -12.18 4.71 -22.33
C GLY A 663 -13.19 3.57 -22.47
N ARG A 664 -13.13 2.76 -23.54
CA ARG A 664 -13.97 1.55 -23.67
C ARG A 664 -13.54 0.45 -22.70
N SER A 665 -14.51 -0.29 -22.17
CA SER A 665 -14.31 -1.44 -21.29
C SER A 665 -14.62 -2.76 -22.02
N GLY A 666 -14.20 -3.86 -21.40
CA GLY A 666 -14.41 -5.21 -21.91
C GLY A 666 -13.24 -5.75 -22.74
N PRO A 667 -13.14 -7.07 -22.89
CA PRO A 667 -12.01 -7.70 -23.56
C PRO A 667 -12.04 -7.54 -25.08
N VAL A 668 -10.93 -7.10 -25.65
CA VAL A 668 -10.67 -7.15 -27.10
C VAL A 668 -10.21 -8.55 -27.51
N LEU A 669 -11.13 -9.38 -28.04
CA LEU A 669 -10.81 -10.73 -28.49
C LEU A 669 -10.96 -10.89 -30.01
N ARG A 670 -10.11 -11.71 -30.60
CA ARG A 670 -10.14 -12.12 -32.01
C ARG A 670 -10.02 -13.64 -32.13
N ALA A 671 -10.54 -14.21 -33.20
CA ALA A 671 -10.50 -15.65 -33.41
C ALA A 671 -10.32 -16.05 -34.88
N PHE A 672 -9.67 -17.19 -35.10
CA PHE A 672 -9.71 -17.96 -36.35
C PHE A 672 -10.68 -19.14 -36.21
N GLY A 673 -11.10 -19.72 -37.32
CA GLY A 673 -12.03 -20.83 -37.39
C GLY A 673 -13.43 -20.47 -37.89
N SER A 674 -14.37 -21.39 -37.69
CA SER A 674 -15.70 -21.33 -38.29
C SER A 674 -16.78 -20.86 -37.32
N ARG A 675 -17.99 -20.60 -37.84
CA ARG A 675 -19.21 -20.36 -37.03
C ARG A 675 -19.60 -21.51 -36.10
N ARG A 676 -18.93 -22.66 -36.17
CA ARG A 676 -19.19 -23.82 -35.28
C ARG A 676 -18.07 -24.04 -34.26
N ARG A 677 -16.90 -23.45 -34.47
CA ARG A 677 -15.72 -23.65 -33.62
C ARG A 677 -14.67 -22.59 -33.90
N HIS A 678 -14.35 -21.82 -32.86
CA HIS A 678 -13.11 -21.05 -32.80
C HIS A 678 -11.95 -21.99 -32.47
N THR A 679 -10.94 -22.02 -33.35
CA THR A 679 -9.76 -22.90 -33.28
C THR A 679 -8.56 -22.19 -32.66
N VAL A 680 -8.41 -20.89 -32.96
CA VAL A 680 -7.43 -20.00 -32.34
C VAL A 680 -8.20 -18.82 -31.75
N ILE A 681 -7.94 -18.46 -30.50
CA ILE A 681 -8.52 -17.28 -29.84
C ILE A 681 -7.39 -16.48 -29.22
N TYR A 682 -7.37 -15.18 -29.49
CA TYR A 682 -6.30 -14.33 -28.98
C TYR A 682 -6.75 -12.91 -28.70
N THR A 683 -5.88 -12.17 -28.03
CA THR A 683 -6.03 -10.74 -27.78
C THR A 683 -4.75 -9.99 -28.16
N PRO A 684 -4.85 -8.77 -28.73
CA PRO A 684 -3.70 -7.89 -28.92
C PRO A 684 -3.21 -7.24 -27.62
N LEU A 685 -3.87 -7.48 -26.49
CA LEU A 685 -3.54 -6.95 -25.17
C LEU A 685 -2.90 -8.02 -24.30
N ASP A 686 -2.13 -7.58 -23.31
CA ASP A 686 -1.47 -8.48 -22.36
C ASP A 686 -2.47 -9.24 -21.47
N LEU A 687 -2.28 -10.56 -21.43
CA LEU A 687 -2.78 -11.46 -20.38
C LEU A 687 -1.62 -12.06 -19.58
N SER A 688 -0.49 -12.34 -20.24
CA SER A 688 0.61 -13.13 -19.67
C SER A 688 1.31 -12.46 -18.49
N VAL A 689 1.74 -11.19 -18.62
CA VAL A 689 2.37 -10.47 -17.49
C VAL A 689 1.31 -10.14 -16.43
N GLY A 690 0.11 -9.78 -16.86
CA GLY A 690 -1.00 -9.41 -15.99
C GLY A 690 -1.46 -10.55 -15.06
N LEU A 691 -1.15 -11.80 -15.38
CA LEU A 691 -1.45 -12.95 -14.53
C LEU A 691 -0.79 -12.87 -13.15
N LEU A 692 0.38 -12.22 -13.02
CA LEU A 692 1.05 -12.00 -11.72
C LEU A 692 0.16 -11.30 -10.69
N GLY A 693 -0.77 -10.47 -11.15
CA GLY A 693 -1.64 -9.68 -10.29
C GLY A 693 -1.00 -8.42 -9.71
N THR A 694 0.22 -8.08 -10.15
CA THR A 694 0.91 -6.83 -9.77
C THR A 694 0.88 -5.81 -10.91
N ASN A 695 1.11 -4.54 -10.54
CA ASN A 695 1.23 -3.46 -11.50
C ASN A 695 2.59 -3.54 -12.20
N VAL A 696 2.60 -3.22 -13.49
CA VAL A 696 3.79 -3.15 -14.32
C VAL A 696 3.67 -1.89 -15.15
N PHE A 697 4.71 -1.05 -15.08
CA PHE A 697 4.72 0.27 -15.67
C PHE A 697 4.44 0.22 -17.18
N ASN A 698 3.50 1.03 -17.65
CA ASN A 698 3.10 1.16 -19.05
C ASN A 698 2.65 -0.15 -19.74
N LEU A 699 2.28 -1.19 -18.98
CA LEU A 699 1.77 -2.44 -19.55
C LEU A 699 0.43 -2.19 -20.28
N LYS A 700 0.37 -2.53 -21.57
CA LYS A 700 -0.87 -2.48 -22.35
C LYS A 700 -1.63 -3.80 -22.20
N GLY A 701 -2.46 -3.88 -21.16
CA GLY A 701 -3.21 -5.09 -20.83
C GLY A 701 -4.51 -4.80 -20.08
N TYR A 702 -5.14 -5.86 -19.61
CA TYR A 702 -6.28 -5.78 -18.70
C TYR A 702 -5.83 -5.58 -17.25
N GLU A 703 -6.72 -5.05 -16.42
CA GLU A 703 -6.49 -5.00 -14.98
C GLU A 703 -6.32 -6.42 -14.39
N PRO A 704 -5.54 -6.59 -13.30
CA PRO A 704 -5.23 -7.88 -12.66
C PRO A 704 -6.40 -8.88 -12.51
N GLU A 705 -7.54 -8.44 -12.00
CA GLU A 705 -8.74 -9.28 -11.82
C GLU A 705 -9.42 -9.58 -13.16
N GLY A 706 -9.34 -8.64 -14.10
CA GLY A 706 -9.85 -8.79 -15.45
C GLY A 706 -9.15 -9.89 -16.23
N VAL A 707 -7.82 -9.95 -16.15
CA VAL A 707 -7.01 -11.01 -16.76
C VAL A 707 -7.50 -12.39 -16.34
N LEU A 708 -7.77 -12.60 -15.04
CA LEU A 708 -8.25 -13.88 -14.52
C LEU A 708 -9.63 -14.27 -15.08
N LYS A 709 -10.55 -13.31 -15.20
CA LYS A 709 -11.88 -13.55 -15.77
C LYS A 709 -11.81 -13.91 -17.25
N VAL A 710 -11.01 -13.16 -18.02
CA VAL A 710 -10.81 -13.42 -19.45
C VAL A 710 -10.16 -14.79 -19.63
N MET A 711 -9.03 -15.06 -18.96
CA MET A 711 -8.33 -16.35 -19.04
C MET A 711 -9.22 -17.52 -18.62
N ARG A 712 -10.08 -17.35 -17.61
CA ARG A 712 -11.05 -18.38 -17.21
C ARG A 712 -11.95 -18.77 -18.37
N ASN A 713 -12.65 -17.83 -19.00
CA ASN A 713 -13.53 -18.15 -20.11
C ASN A 713 -12.77 -18.81 -21.28
N LEU A 714 -11.58 -18.29 -21.60
CA LEU A 714 -10.75 -18.82 -22.69
C LEU A 714 -10.29 -20.26 -22.42
N VAL A 715 -9.75 -20.54 -21.24
CA VAL A 715 -9.26 -21.89 -20.86
C VAL A 715 -10.41 -22.88 -20.77
N LEU A 716 -11.53 -22.49 -20.16
CA LEU A 716 -12.70 -23.36 -20.03
C LEU A 716 -13.27 -23.72 -21.41
N TYR A 717 -13.44 -22.75 -22.31
CA TYR A 717 -13.86 -23.04 -23.68
C TYR A 717 -12.83 -23.91 -24.42
N ALA A 718 -11.54 -23.59 -24.33
CA ALA A 718 -10.50 -24.30 -25.05
C ALA A 718 -10.46 -25.79 -24.70
N ALA A 719 -10.75 -26.15 -23.46
CA ALA A 719 -10.79 -27.53 -22.99
C ALA A 719 -12.02 -28.34 -23.46
N LEU A 720 -13.09 -27.68 -23.91
CA LEU A 720 -14.32 -28.37 -24.32
C LEU A 720 -14.10 -29.29 -25.55
N PRO A 721 -14.81 -30.43 -25.62
CA PRO A 721 -14.92 -31.21 -26.85
C PRO A 721 -15.51 -30.39 -28.02
N ALA A 722 -15.18 -30.77 -29.25
CA ALA A 722 -15.66 -30.07 -30.45
C ALA A 722 -17.20 -30.01 -30.56
N THR A 723 -17.90 -31.04 -30.08
CA THR A 723 -19.37 -31.13 -30.07
C THR A 723 -20.00 -30.08 -29.16
N GLU A 724 -19.43 -29.88 -27.97
CA GLU A 724 -19.90 -28.87 -27.00
C GLU A 724 -19.58 -27.46 -27.46
N LYS A 725 -18.39 -27.23 -28.04
CA LYS A 725 -18.05 -25.96 -28.70
C LYS A 725 -19.11 -25.60 -29.76
N ALA A 726 -19.49 -26.55 -30.60
CA ALA A 726 -20.53 -26.34 -31.62
C ALA A 726 -21.94 -26.13 -31.04
N ALA A 727 -22.23 -26.60 -29.82
CA ALA A 727 -23.49 -26.30 -29.14
C ALA A 727 -23.56 -24.85 -28.67
N LEU A 728 -22.48 -24.33 -28.07
CA LEU A 728 -22.39 -22.92 -27.64
C LEU A 728 -22.62 -21.95 -28.81
N HIS A 729 -22.04 -22.27 -29.98
CA HIS A 729 -22.24 -21.49 -31.20
C HIS A 729 -23.66 -21.51 -31.77
N ARG A 730 -24.47 -22.51 -31.40
CA ARG A 730 -25.87 -22.63 -31.83
C ARG A 730 -26.87 -22.01 -30.85
N GLY A 731 -26.46 -21.80 -29.60
CA GLY A 731 -27.31 -21.31 -28.51
C GLY A 731 -27.07 -19.85 -28.11
N GLY A 732 -26.24 -19.10 -28.85
CA GLY A 732 -26.20 -17.64 -28.73
C GLY A 732 -27.47 -16.99 -29.30
N PRO A 733 -27.85 -15.78 -28.85
CA PRO A 733 -29.03 -15.07 -29.35
C PRO A 733 -29.02 -14.88 -30.87
#